data_AF-A0A1I3LXM2-F1
#
_entry.id   AF-A0A1I3LXM2-F1
#
_cell.length_a   1.000
_cell.length_b   1.000
_cell.length_c   1.000
_cell.angle_alpha   90.00
_cell.angle_beta   90.00
_cell.angle_gamma   90.00
#
_symmetry.space_group_name_H-M   'P 1'
#
loop_
_entity.id
_entity.type
_entity.pdbx_description
1 polymer ?
#
loop_
_entity_poly.entity_id
_entity_poly.type
_entity_poly.pdbx_seq_one_letter_code
_entity_poly.pdbx_strand_id
1 'polypeptide(L)'
;MRTIWLGIGSLAAAAALAGAAFRYGMYFDERFYRWEWPLCLGGAAVAAGCAIRTRIAGGRGEWFVGAPAALGLLLLALLYALALLREPASVLGTLQQALRYAAYAAFALLLHAAFGARERRAWLEAALQASGLAVAGYALAGWLGFASFPSMILTTADARVSAVGARLAGSVQYPNFLGTIAAAYGIWSVLQLARAGSESRFGLYAAGAMPYLLAGLLTESRGAWLAAAAAWAAGCALLKGRERAAWLLYGGWTALCGAAAYRAVVAAGLRGAADGSGGGASAPETALLLLLCAASPAGLYALRRLVRRGGERRLGRLAWPGLAVLAAASAALLPPAIHGRIAGGGTGGGTAGARALFYRDAWTLIREAPLLGRGGDAWRSLFRRVQSQPYVGSEVHSGYAELALDLGAAGLLAGAAALALLLRPVWRGDRAGLLPIGVLLAHALIDFDMSFGYYWLLLGGWSVYYASGGERRTRLPGLERGRGSGLAAAFAGAVAGGAAHAATAGGEPAPEARRASGGRPLPASAARESRSAARRLRLARRARAAVLAAACACFAAAAALGWRFDAAVRHREAAAAVSGAARAAALRAALEANPYWTRIRLELAPLAPPRERAALLAAGLRREPQSVPLLWALGRLSAERGDVRGAAAFMRRALALDRFDRGKQTEAVVTMARLARAKRSAARFAEARLAAGAAEAFYAGFEALDRRYAANGRRFAVTPDAAAAAEQSRLLTARLAPDAAAD
;
A
#
# COMPACT_ATOMS: atom_id res chain seq x y z
N MET A 1 -3.41 7.82 36.27
CA MET A 1 -2.68 6.73 35.57
C MET A 1 -3.34 6.25 34.28
N ARG A 2 -4.63 5.83 34.24
CA ARG A 2 -5.26 5.29 33.01
C ARG A 2 -5.24 6.27 31.82
N THR A 3 -5.54 7.56 32.04
CA THR A 3 -5.51 8.61 31.00
C THR A 3 -4.10 8.81 30.41
N ILE A 4 -3.06 8.71 31.24
CA ILE A 4 -1.67 8.84 30.82
C ILE A 4 -1.30 7.72 29.84
N TRP A 5 -1.66 6.47 30.15
CA TRP A 5 -1.43 5.33 29.25
C TRP A 5 -2.19 5.44 27.92
N LEU A 6 -3.41 6.00 27.94
CA LEU A 6 -4.16 6.28 26.71
C LEU A 6 -3.50 7.38 25.87
N GLY A 7 -2.99 8.43 26.52
CA GLY A 7 -2.21 9.48 25.87
C GLY A 7 -0.93 8.93 25.23
N ILE A 8 -0.16 8.11 25.96
CA ILE A 8 1.04 7.44 25.42
C ILE A 8 0.68 6.56 24.23
N GLY A 9 -0.37 5.73 24.33
CA GLY A 9 -0.83 4.90 23.22
C GLY A 9 -1.26 5.74 22.01
N SER A 10 -1.93 6.86 22.23
CA SER A 10 -2.38 7.78 21.18
C SER A 10 -1.19 8.40 20.45
N LEU A 11 -0.19 8.86 21.20
CA LEU A 11 1.06 9.40 20.66
C LEU A 11 1.83 8.32 19.88
N ALA A 12 1.91 7.10 20.40
CA ALA A 12 2.55 5.99 19.71
C ALA A 12 1.85 5.64 18.38
N ALA A 13 0.51 5.64 18.35
CA ALA A 13 -0.26 5.42 17.12
C ALA A 13 -0.03 6.53 16.09
N ALA A 14 -0.05 7.80 16.53
CA ALA A 14 0.24 8.94 15.67
C ALA A 14 1.68 8.90 15.14
N ALA A 15 2.66 8.57 15.99
CA ALA A 15 4.06 8.46 15.63
C ALA A 15 4.33 7.28 14.68
N ALA A 16 3.63 6.15 14.84
CA ALA A 16 3.73 5.03 13.91
C ALA A 16 3.21 5.41 12.51
N LEU A 17 2.06 6.08 12.43
CA LEU A 17 1.48 6.54 11.15
C LEU A 17 2.34 7.65 10.52
N ALA A 18 2.70 8.69 11.27
CA ALA A 18 3.55 9.76 10.75
C ALA A 18 4.93 9.21 10.34
N GLY A 19 5.57 8.42 11.21
CA GLY A 19 6.85 7.76 10.94
C GLY A 19 6.82 6.87 9.71
N ALA A 20 5.70 6.18 9.45
CA ALA A 20 5.49 5.42 8.22
C ALA A 20 5.54 6.32 6.98
N ALA A 21 4.86 7.47 7.00
CA ALA A 21 4.91 8.43 5.90
C ALA A 21 6.32 9.02 5.69
N PHE A 22 6.99 9.45 6.78
CA PHE A 22 8.37 9.99 6.76
C PHE A 22 9.43 8.97 6.33
N ARG A 23 9.11 7.68 6.35
CA ARG A 23 9.92 6.60 5.80
C ARG A 23 9.39 6.14 4.45
N TYR A 24 9.16 7.09 3.54
CA TYR A 24 8.77 6.82 2.15
C TYR A 24 7.46 6.02 2.07
N GLY A 25 6.52 6.30 2.96
CA GLY A 25 5.25 5.57 3.09
C GLY A 25 5.40 4.07 3.39
N MET A 26 6.55 3.64 3.94
CA MET A 26 6.94 2.24 4.14
C MET A 26 7.00 1.43 2.84
N TYR A 27 7.39 2.07 1.73
CA TYR A 27 7.53 1.40 0.45
C TYR A 27 8.74 0.45 0.38
N PHE A 28 9.86 0.82 1.00
CA PHE A 28 11.10 0.04 0.98
C PHE A 28 11.24 -0.86 2.22
N ASP A 29 11.23 -2.18 2.02
CA ASP A 29 11.28 -3.17 3.11
C ASP A 29 12.53 -3.02 4.01
N GLU A 30 13.71 -2.81 3.41
CA GLU A 30 14.98 -2.68 4.11
C GLU A 30 14.95 -1.61 5.23
N ARG A 31 14.19 -0.53 5.03
CA ARG A 31 14.10 0.59 5.99
C ARG A 31 13.09 0.32 7.11
N PHE A 32 12.27 -0.72 6.96
CA PHE A 32 11.11 -0.96 7.80
C PHE A 32 11.21 -2.23 8.67
N TYR A 33 12.09 -3.19 8.35
CA TYR A 33 12.30 -4.38 9.19
C TYR A 33 12.45 -4.08 10.68
N ARG A 34 13.24 -3.04 11.03
CA ARG A 34 13.44 -2.59 12.43
C ARG A 34 12.18 -2.17 13.18
N TRP A 35 11.09 -1.89 12.46
CA TRP A 35 9.79 -1.49 13.00
C TRP A 35 8.74 -2.61 12.89
N GLU A 36 8.87 -3.52 11.92
CA GLU A 36 7.95 -4.65 11.78
C GLU A 36 8.08 -5.64 12.93
N TRP A 37 9.32 -5.97 13.33
CA TRP A 37 9.51 -6.97 14.37
C TRP A 37 8.99 -6.51 15.75
N PRO A 38 9.17 -5.25 16.22
CA PRO A 38 8.55 -4.80 17.47
C PRO A 38 7.03 -4.75 17.40
N LEU A 39 6.45 -4.35 16.26
CA LEU A 39 4.99 -4.39 16.04
C LEU A 39 4.48 -5.82 16.15
N CYS A 40 5.14 -6.77 15.49
CA CYS A 40 4.79 -8.19 15.55
C CYS A 40 4.95 -8.75 16.98
N LEU A 41 6.02 -8.41 17.71
CA LEU A 41 6.17 -8.80 19.12
C LEU A 41 5.02 -8.26 19.99
N GLY A 42 4.62 -7.00 19.79
CA GLY A 42 3.46 -6.41 20.47
C GLY A 42 2.16 -7.15 20.14
N GLY A 43 1.96 -7.50 18.86
CA GLY A 43 0.85 -8.32 18.41
C GLY A 43 0.83 -9.71 19.05
N ALA A 44 2.00 -10.36 19.15
CA ALA A 44 2.16 -11.66 19.81
C ALA A 44 1.81 -11.57 21.30
N ALA A 45 2.31 -10.55 22.01
CA ALA A 45 2.02 -10.33 23.42
C ALA A 45 0.51 -10.11 23.67
N VAL A 46 -0.16 -9.31 22.83
CA VAL A 46 -1.61 -9.10 22.92
C VAL A 46 -2.39 -10.38 22.62
N ALA A 47 -2.00 -11.13 21.59
CA ALA A 47 -2.63 -12.40 21.25
C ALA A 47 -2.46 -13.45 22.37
N ALA A 48 -1.27 -13.58 22.94
CA ALA A 48 -0.98 -14.45 24.08
C ALA A 48 -1.80 -14.08 25.32
N GLY A 49 -1.82 -12.78 25.69
CA GLY A 49 -2.62 -12.29 26.82
C GLY A 49 -4.12 -12.56 26.63
N CYS A 50 -4.63 -12.40 25.41
CA CYS A 50 -6.01 -12.79 25.08
C CYS A 50 -6.22 -14.30 25.21
N ALA A 51 -5.32 -15.14 24.69
CA ALA A 51 -5.41 -16.60 24.77
C ALA A 51 -5.48 -17.07 26.23
N ILE A 52 -4.60 -16.56 27.08
CA ILE A 52 -4.54 -16.88 28.51
C ILE A 52 -5.85 -16.49 29.20
N ARG A 53 -6.35 -15.26 28.98
CA ARG A 53 -7.63 -14.81 29.55
C ARG A 53 -8.82 -15.66 29.09
N THR A 54 -8.85 -16.08 27.82
CA THR A 54 -9.93 -16.95 27.31
C THR A 54 -9.93 -18.34 27.95
N ARG A 55 -8.76 -18.84 28.37
CA ARG A 55 -8.61 -20.13 29.06
C ARG A 55 -8.94 -20.03 30.55
N ILE A 56 -8.43 -19.01 31.24
CA ILE A 56 -8.55 -18.86 32.70
C ILE A 56 -9.93 -18.33 33.10
N ALA A 57 -10.38 -17.22 32.51
CA ALA A 57 -11.49 -16.45 33.07
C ALA A 57 -12.88 -16.96 32.68
N GLY A 58 -12.98 -18.01 31.86
CA GLY A 58 -14.24 -18.40 31.21
C GLY A 58 -14.92 -17.25 30.44
N GLY A 59 -14.19 -16.16 30.19
CA GLY A 59 -14.75 -14.89 29.79
C GLY A 59 -15.28 -14.92 28.35
N ARG A 60 -16.17 -13.97 28.05
CA ARG A 60 -16.51 -13.56 26.68
C ARG A 60 -15.27 -12.94 26.04
N GLY A 61 -14.30 -13.77 25.67
CA GLY A 61 -13.08 -13.40 24.96
C GLY A 61 -13.40 -12.96 23.54
N GLU A 62 -14.05 -11.80 23.41
CA GLU A 62 -14.52 -11.22 22.15
C GLU A 62 -13.47 -10.31 21.51
N TRP A 63 -12.29 -10.11 22.10
CA TRP A 63 -11.35 -9.07 21.68
C TRP A 63 -10.62 -9.35 20.36
N PHE A 64 -10.07 -10.54 20.15
CA PHE A 64 -9.40 -10.86 18.88
C PHE A 64 -10.39 -11.16 17.75
N VAL A 65 -11.51 -11.81 18.08
CA VAL A 65 -12.66 -11.95 17.15
C VAL A 65 -13.31 -10.59 16.86
N GLY A 66 -13.15 -9.63 17.79
CA GLY A 66 -13.58 -8.24 17.68
C GLY A 66 -12.63 -7.35 16.87
N ALA A 67 -11.48 -7.87 16.44
CA ALA A 67 -10.52 -7.22 15.54
C ALA A 67 -10.55 -7.87 14.13
N PRO A 68 -11.69 -7.80 13.39
CA PRO A 68 -11.80 -8.45 12.09
C PRO A 68 -10.76 -7.93 11.07
N ALA A 69 -10.37 -6.65 11.19
CA ALA A 69 -9.28 -6.06 10.45
C ALA A 69 -7.95 -6.85 10.58
N ALA A 70 -7.57 -7.19 11.82
CA ALA A 70 -6.35 -7.94 12.09
C ALA A 70 -6.43 -9.37 11.52
N LEU A 71 -7.59 -10.02 11.63
CA LEU A 71 -7.79 -11.37 11.10
C LEU A 71 -7.69 -11.42 9.57
N GLY A 72 -8.30 -10.46 8.88
CA GLY A 72 -8.22 -10.38 7.42
C GLY A 72 -6.79 -10.17 6.91
N LEU A 73 -6.04 -9.28 7.56
CA LEU A 73 -4.63 -9.04 7.22
C LEU A 73 -3.74 -10.25 7.55
N LEU A 74 -3.99 -10.93 8.67
CA LEU A 74 -3.26 -12.14 9.04
C LEU A 74 -3.53 -13.30 8.08
N LEU A 75 -4.75 -13.41 7.53
CA LEU A 75 -5.07 -14.37 6.47
C LEU A 75 -4.19 -14.16 5.23
N LEU A 76 -3.98 -12.91 4.80
CA LEU A 76 -3.08 -12.61 3.68
C LEU A 76 -1.63 -12.98 4.01
N ALA A 77 -1.16 -12.65 5.22
CA ALA A 77 0.17 -13.05 5.67
C ALA A 77 0.40 -14.57 5.62
N LEU A 78 -0.60 -15.34 6.05
CA LEU A 78 -0.59 -16.80 5.99
C LEU A 78 -0.57 -17.34 4.56
N LEU A 79 -1.30 -16.74 3.63
CA LEU A 79 -1.28 -17.16 2.23
C LEU A 79 0.08 -16.93 1.57
N TYR A 80 0.74 -15.80 1.84
CA TYR A 80 2.12 -15.60 1.41
C TYR A 80 3.07 -16.62 2.04
N ALA A 81 2.92 -16.94 3.33
CA ALA A 81 3.71 -17.99 3.96
C ALA A 81 3.49 -19.37 3.31
N LEU A 82 2.24 -19.71 2.95
CA LEU A 82 1.91 -20.95 2.24
C LEU A 82 2.45 -20.98 0.81
N ALA A 83 2.56 -19.83 0.13
CA ALA A 83 3.14 -19.74 -1.21
C ALA A 83 4.61 -20.20 -1.27
N LEU A 84 5.33 -20.17 -0.14
CA LEU A 84 6.70 -20.69 -0.03
C LEU A 84 6.81 -22.18 -0.32
N LEU A 85 5.71 -22.93 -0.22
CA LEU A 85 5.66 -24.37 -0.50
C LEU A 85 5.66 -24.68 -2.01
N ARG A 86 5.57 -23.67 -2.89
CA ARG A 86 5.33 -23.84 -4.34
C ARG A 86 6.30 -23.06 -5.23
N GLU A 87 7.60 -23.12 -4.89
CA GLU A 87 8.69 -22.52 -5.69
C GLU A 87 8.38 -21.09 -6.20
N PRO A 88 8.22 -20.11 -5.29
CA PRO A 88 7.88 -18.75 -5.69
C PRO A 88 8.99 -18.13 -6.56
N ALA A 89 8.60 -17.16 -7.39
CA ALA A 89 9.53 -16.41 -8.25
C ALA A 89 10.63 -15.71 -7.42
N SER A 90 10.27 -15.21 -6.24
CA SER A 90 11.18 -14.68 -5.24
C SER A 90 10.81 -15.16 -3.85
N VAL A 91 11.68 -15.98 -3.24
CA VAL A 91 11.52 -16.39 -1.83
C VAL A 91 11.58 -15.18 -0.91
N LEU A 92 12.51 -14.23 -1.15
CA LEU A 92 12.62 -13.01 -0.34
C LEU A 92 11.36 -12.14 -0.47
N GLY A 93 10.89 -11.90 -1.69
CA GLY A 93 9.68 -11.12 -1.94
C GLY A 93 8.45 -11.72 -1.25
N THR A 94 8.31 -13.05 -1.33
CA THR A 94 7.22 -13.77 -0.64
C THR A 94 7.30 -13.61 0.89
N LEU A 95 8.50 -13.73 1.47
CA LEU A 95 8.72 -13.52 2.91
C LEU A 95 8.48 -12.07 3.33
N GLN A 96 8.87 -11.09 2.52
CA GLN A 96 8.63 -9.67 2.75
C GLN A 96 7.13 -9.37 2.80
N GLN A 97 6.34 -9.88 1.84
CA GLN A 97 4.89 -9.69 1.85
C GLN A 97 4.24 -10.36 3.06
N ALA A 98 4.66 -11.58 3.43
CA ALA A 98 4.18 -12.25 4.65
C ALA A 98 4.46 -11.41 5.91
N LEU A 99 5.66 -10.86 6.03
CA LEU A 99 6.07 -10.00 7.15
C LEU A 99 5.26 -8.69 7.19
N ARG A 100 5.07 -8.03 6.04
CA ARG A 100 4.28 -6.80 5.91
C ARG A 100 2.85 -6.99 6.39
N TYR A 101 2.15 -7.99 5.85
CA TYR A 101 0.76 -8.27 6.25
C TYR A 101 0.65 -8.71 7.71
N ALA A 102 1.64 -9.42 8.26
CA ALA A 102 1.71 -9.72 9.68
C ALA A 102 1.90 -8.46 10.53
N ALA A 103 2.75 -7.52 10.12
CA ALA A 103 2.95 -6.24 10.82
C ALA A 103 1.68 -5.36 10.76
N TYR A 104 0.98 -5.32 9.61
CA TYR A 104 -0.29 -4.60 9.49
C TYR A 104 -1.37 -5.21 10.39
N ALA A 105 -1.46 -6.55 10.43
CA ALA A 105 -2.36 -7.26 11.33
C ALA A 105 -2.04 -6.98 12.80
N ALA A 106 -0.76 -7.00 13.18
CA ALA A 106 -0.31 -6.70 14.54
C ALA A 106 -0.65 -5.25 14.94
N PHE A 107 -0.42 -4.29 14.05
CA PHE A 107 -0.80 -2.89 14.26
C PHE A 107 -2.31 -2.73 14.46
N ALA A 108 -3.14 -3.33 13.60
CA ALA A 108 -4.60 -3.29 13.75
C ALA A 108 -5.06 -3.93 15.07
N LEU A 109 -4.41 -5.02 15.50
CA LEU A 109 -4.70 -5.67 16.78
C LEU A 109 -4.31 -4.79 17.98
N LEU A 110 -3.14 -4.14 17.94
CA LEU A 110 -2.68 -3.21 18.96
C LEU A 110 -3.64 -2.01 19.09
N LEU A 111 -4.06 -1.42 17.97
CA LEU A 111 -5.04 -0.35 17.96
C LEU A 111 -6.40 -0.81 18.53
N HIS A 112 -6.86 -2.00 18.15
CA HIS A 112 -8.11 -2.54 18.69
C HIS A 112 -8.03 -2.75 20.20
N ALA A 113 -6.92 -3.30 20.71
CA ALA A 113 -6.72 -3.50 22.14
C ALA A 113 -6.68 -2.16 22.91
N ALA A 114 -6.02 -1.16 22.36
CA ALA A 114 -5.87 0.16 22.97
C ALA A 114 -7.15 1.02 22.88
N PHE A 115 -7.86 0.99 21.75
CA PHE A 115 -8.90 1.97 21.41
C PHE A 115 -10.24 1.38 20.95
N GLY A 116 -10.39 0.07 20.92
CA GLY A 116 -11.62 -0.59 20.43
C GLY A 116 -12.87 -0.32 21.27
N ALA A 117 -12.74 0.29 22.45
CA ALA A 117 -13.87 0.69 23.29
C ALA A 117 -14.31 2.14 22.99
N ARG A 118 -15.61 2.39 23.04
CA ARG A 118 -16.22 3.69 22.67
C ARG A 118 -15.64 4.87 23.46
N GLU A 119 -15.36 4.68 24.74
CA GLU A 119 -14.83 5.71 25.64
C GLU A 119 -13.40 6.12 25.26
N ARG A 120 -12.68 5.27 24.51
CA ARG A 120 -11.30 5.48 24.10
C ARG A 120 -11.18 5.97 22.65
N ARG A 121 -12.28 6.05 21.91
CA ARG A 121 -12.33 6.46 20.49
C ARG A 121 -11.70 7.83 20.23
N ALA A 122 -11.95 8.80 21.11
CA ALA A 122 -11.44 10.17 20.94
C ALA A 122 -9.91 10.23 20.92
N TRP A 123 -9.22 9.31 21.61
CA TRP A 123 -7.75 9.21 21.56
C TRP A 123 -7.28 8.72 20.19
N LEU A 124 -7.90 7.68 19.64
CA LEU A 124 -7.57 7.22 18.28
C LEU A 124 -7.88 8.28 17.22
N GLU A 125 -8.99 9.00 17.37
CA GLU A 125 -9.34 10.13 16.51
C GLU A 125 -8.25 11.21 16.53
N ALA A 126 -7.79 11.60 17.72
CA ALA A 126 -6.70 12.55 17.88
C ALA A 126 -5.40 12.04 17.24
N ALA A 127 -5.07 10.75 17.41
CA ALA A 127 -3.90 10.15 16.79
C ALA A 127 -3.94 10.19 15.25
N LEU A 128 -5.08 9.83 14.66
CA LEU A 128 -5.30 9.86 13.21
C LEU A 128 -5.21 11.30 12.68
N GLN A 129 -5.86 12.26 13.34
CA GLN A 129 -5.79 13.68 12.96
C GLN A 129 -4.37 14.23 13.06
N ALA A 130 -3.66 13.94 14.15
CA ALA A 130 -2.26 14.35 14.32
C ALA A 130 -1.37 13.78 13.21
N SER A 131 -1.56 12.51 12.83
CA SER A 131 -0.79 11.92 11.73
C SER A 131 -1.09 12.55 10.37
N GLY A 132 -2.36 12.86 10.06
CA GLY A 132 -2.73 13.54 8.82
C GLY A 132 -2.12 14.93 8.74
N LEU A 133 -2.25 15.71 9.82
CA LEU A 133 -1.72 17.07 9.91
C LEU A 133 -0.18 17.07 9.80
N ALA A 134 0.50 16.10 10.41
CA ALA A 134 1.94 15.95 10.27
C ALA A 134 2.36 15.68 8.82
N VAL A 135 1.65 14.79 8.11
CA VAL A 135 1.96 14.45 6.71
C VAL A 135 1.70 15.61 5.76
N ALA A 136 0.49 16.21 5.82
CA ALA A 136 0.13 17.32 4.94
C ALA A 136 0.92 18.59 5.31
N GLY A 137 1.05 18.90 6.59
CA GLY A 137 1.78 20.06 7.09
C GLY A 137 3.25 20.03 6.70
N TYR A 138 3.93 18.88 6.84
CA TYR A 138 5.31 18.76 6.40
C TYR A 138 5.48 18.87 4.88
N ALA A 139 4.59 18.25 4.10
CA ALA A 139 4.61 18.36 2.65
C ALA A 139 4.43 19.81 2.18
N LEU A 140 3.49 20.55 2.80
CA LEU A 140 3.28 21.98 2.52
C LEU A 140 4.46 22.84 3.00
N ALA A 141 5.01 22.57 4.18
CA ALA A 141 6.18 23.28 4.69
C ALA A 141 7.35 23.17 3.69
N GLY A 142 7.59 21.98 3.14
CA GLY A 142 8.63 21.84 2.13
C GLY A 142 8.25 22.37 0.75
N TRP A 143 6.96 22.42 0.38
CA TRP A 143 6.52 23.18 -0.81
C TRP A 143 6.87 24.68 -0.71
N LEU A 144 6.77 25.24 0.49
CA LEU A 144 7.12 26.64 0.77
C LEU A 144 8.63 26.87 0.94
N GLY A 145 9.42 25.82 1.17
CA GLY A 145 10.86 25.90 1.42
C GLY A 145 11.27 25.90 2.90
N PHE A 146 10.34 25.66 3.83
CA PHE A 146 10.61 25.58 5.27
C PHE A 146 11.02 24.19 5.76
N ALA A 147 10.90 23.17 4.92
CA ALA A 147 11.35 21.81 5.21
C ALA A 147 12.01 21.23 3.97
N SER A 148 12.95 20.30 4.16
CA SER A 148 13.58 19.58 3.07
C SER A 148 13.46 18.07 3.25
N PHE A 149 13.21 17.39 2.13
CA PHE A 149 13.21 15.94 2.06
C PHE A 149 13.60 15.53 0.63
N PRO A 150 14.42 14.48 0.42
CA PRO A 150 14.86 14.10 -0.91
C PRO A 150 13.69 13.98 -1.89
N SER A 151 13.79 14.60 -3.07
CA SER A 151 12.79 14.52 -4.16
C SER A 151 11.33 14.71 -3.71
N MET A 152 11.08 15.57 -2.73
CA MET A 152 9.73 15.85 -2.25
C MET A 152 8.92 16.74 -3.19
N ILE A 153 9.59 17.41 -4.13
CA ILE A 153 8.99 18.10 -5.27
C ILE A 153 9.56 17.47 -6.55
N LEU A 154 8.67 17.05 -7.45
CA LEU A 154 9.05 16.52 -8.76
C LEU A 154 8.77 17.56 -9.83
N THR A 155 9.82 18.04 -10.49
CA THR A 155 9.73 19.00 -11.58
C THR A 155 9.84 18.30 -12.93
N THR A 156 9.13 18.81 -13.94
CA THR A 156 9.15 18.25 -15.30
C THR A 156 8.66 19.27 -16.32
N ALA A 157 9.25 19.24 -17.51
CA ALA A 157 8.76 20.02 -18.65
C ALA A 157 7.62 19.32 -19.42
N ASP A 158 7.33 18.04 -19.14
CA ASP A 158 6.26 17.30 -19.82
C ASP A 158 4.90 17.68 -19.23
N ALA A 159 4.13 18.46 -19.98
CA ALA A 159 2.78 18.90 -19.63
C ALA A 159 1.79 17.74 -19.37
N ARG A 160 2.07 16.54 -19.89
CA ARG A 160 1.27 15.33 -19.61
C ARG A 160 1.48 14.82 -18.19
N VAL A 161 2.64 15.09 -17.61
CA VAL A 161 3.00 14.68 -16.24
C VAL A 161 2.58 15.75 -15.25
N SER A 162 2.91 17.02 -15.49
CA SER A 162 2.55 18.17 -14.64
C SER A 162 2.05 19.35 -15.48
N ALA A 163 0.90 19.92 -15.13
CA ALA A 163 0.30 21.06 -15.81
C ALA A 163 1.02 22.37 -15.49
N VAL A 164 1.55 22.52 -14.27
CA VAL A 164 2.31 23.71 -13.86
C VAL A 164 3.81 23.46 -13.79
N GLY A 165 4.28 22.26 -14.13
CA GLY A 165 5.70 21.91 -14.18
C GLY A 165 6.32 21.43 -12.87
N ALA A 166 5.60 21.50 -11.74
CA ALA A 166 6.04 20.96 -10.44
C ALA A 166 4.91 20.19 -9.75
N ARG A 167 5.25 19.11 -9.04
CA ARG A 167 4.28 18.27 -8.31
C ARG A 167 4.76 17.98 -6.91
N LEU A 168 3.89 18.15 -5.93
CA LEU A 168 4.18 17.81 -4.54
C LEU A 168 4.13 16.30 -4.33
N ALA A 169 5.26 15.72 -3.93
CA ALA A 169 5.43 14.31 -3.60
C ALA A 169 5.54 14.06 -2.08
N GLY A 170 5.98 15.08 -1.33
CA GLY A 170 6.16 15.01 0.12
C GLY A 170 7.16 13.93 0.55
N SER A 171 7.07 13.50 1.80
CA SER A 171 7.97 12.48 2.36
C SER A 171 7.75 11.07 1.82
N VAL A 172 6.62 10.83 1.15
CA VAL A 172 6.34 9.55 0.46
C VAL A 172 6.99 9.48 -0.93
N GLN A 173 7.55 10.58 -1.44
CA GLN A 173 8.18 10.70 -2.77
C GLN A 173 7.32 10.24 -3.95
N TYR A 174 6.00 10.22 -3.77
CA TYR A 174 5.08 9.77 -4.80
C TYR A 174 3.83 10.65 -4.82
N PRO A 175 3.71 11.61 -5.77
CA PRO A 175 2.61 12.57 -5.78
C PRO A 175 1.23 11.93 -5.80
N ASN A 176 1.05 10.83 -6.54
CA ASN A 176 -0.26 10.19 -6.65
C ASN A 176 -0.72 9.67 -5.28
N PHE A 177 0.14 8.96 -4.56
CA PHE A 177 -0.20 8.43 -3.24
C PHE A 177 -0.36 9.53 -2.18
N LEU A 178 0.51 10.57 -2.17
CA LEU A 178 0.32 11.73 -1.29
C LEU A 178 -1.03 12.40 -1.56
N GLY A 179 -1.39 12.57 -2.83
CA GLY A 179 -2.67 13.14 -3.24
C GLY A 179 -3.86 12.33 -2.72
N THR A 180 -3.76 11.01 -2.79
CA THR A 180 -4.77 10.08 -2.27
C THR A 180 -4.90 10.15 -0.74
N ILE A 181 -3.77 10.23 -0.02
CA ILE A 181 -3.76 10.43 1.45
C ILE A 181 -4.44 11.76 1.80
N ALA A 182 -4.00 12.85 1.16
CA ALA A 182 -4.52 14.20 1.41
C ALA A 182 -6.01 14.30 1.09
N ALA A 183 -6.46 13.71 -0.02
CA ALA A 183 -7.86 13.62 -0.39
C ALA A 183 -8.69 12.83 0.64
N ALA A 184 -8.20 11.68 1.10
CA ALA A 184 -8.90 10.86 2.07
C ALA A 184 -9.03 11.56 3.44
N TYR A 185 -7.96 12.21 3.93
CA TYR A 185 -8.04 13.06 5.13
C TYR A 185 -8.90 14.31 4.95
N GLY A 186 -8.92 14.91 3.76
CA GLY A 186 -9.78 16.05 3.43
C GLY A 186 -11.27 15.67 3.51
N ILE A 187 -11.66 14.57 2.85
CA ILE A 187 -13.02 14.02 2.93
C ILE A 187 -13.39 13.66 4.37
N TRP A 188 -12.46 13.04 5.11
CA TRP A 188 -12.70 12.73 6.52
C TRP A 188 -12.88 14.00 7.37
N SER A 189 -12.06 15.03 7.17
CA SER A 189 -12.15 16.30 7.89
C SER A 189 -13.49 17.00 7.64
N VAL A 190 -13.97 17.06 6.39
CA VAL A 190 -15.29 17.64 6.08
C VAL A 190 -16.43 16.83 6.72
N LEU A 191 -16.33 15.49 6.73
CA LEU A 191 -17.33 14.64 7.38
C LEU A 191 -17.38 14.92 8.89
N GLN A 192 -16.21 15.06 9.51
CA GLN A 192 -16.07 15.31 10.93
C GLN A 192 -16.49 16.74 11.30
N LEU A 193 -16.26 17.75 10.44
CA LEU A 193 -16.81 19.10 10.60
C LEU A 193 -18.34 19.11 10.66
N ALA A 194 -18.99 18.36 9.77
CA ALA A 194 -20.45 18.23 9.74
C ALA A 194 -21.03 17.58 11.01
N ARG A 195 -20.21 16.84 11.76
CA ARG A 195 -20.60 16.03 12.93
C ARG A 195 -20.00 16.48 14.25
N ALA A 196 -19.14 17.50 14.26
CA ALA A 196 -18.44 17.89 15.46
C ALA A 196 -19.43 18.33 16.56
N GLY A 197 -19.31 17.70 17.74
CA GLY A 197 -20.14 18.01 18.90
C GLY A 197 -19.61 19.19 19.73
N SER A 198 -18.31 19.47 19.69
CA SER A 198 -17.65 20.56 20.45
C SER A 198 -17.02 21.60 19.53
N GLU A 199 -16.67 22.76 20.08
CA GLU A 199 -15.89 23.78 19.35
C GLU A 199 -14.44 23.34 19.16
N SER A 200 -13.82 22.71 20.17
CA SER A 200 -12.45 22.19 20.07
C SER A 200 -12.26 21.18 18.94
N ARG A 201 -13.15 20.18 18.83
CA ARG A 201 -13.09 19.17 17.77
C ARG A 201 -13.33 19.80 16.39
N PHE A 202 -14.27 20.74 16.31
CA PHE A 202 -14.52 21.46 15.05
C PHE A 202 -13.30 22.28 14.62
N GLY A 203 -12.66 23.01 15.55
CA GLY A 203 -11.42 23.74 15.29
C GLY A 203 -10.30 22.86 14.76
N LEU A 204 -10.12 21.67 15.34
CA LEU A 204 -9.14 20.68 14.87
C LEU A 204 -9.40 20.27 13.41
N TYR A 205 -10.63 19.93 13.05
CA TYR A 205 -10.97 19.55 11.68
C TYR A 205 -10.90 20.72 10.70
N ALA A 206 -11.28 21.92 11.16
CA ALA A 206 -11.26 23.14 10.37
C ALA A 206 -9.83 23.55 10.01
N ALA A 207 -8.89 23.39 10.96
CA ALA A 207 -7.48 23.65 10.75
C ALA A 207 -6.86 22.73 9.68
N GLY A 208 -7.34 21.48 9.55
CA GLY A 208 -6.84 20.52 8.55
C GLY A 208 -7.53 20.62 7.18
N ALA A 209 -8.79 21.03 7.12
CA ALA A 209 -9.63 20.92 5.91
C ALA A 209 -9.00 21.58 4.67
N MET A 210 -8.59 22.85 4.76
CA MET A 210 -7.93 23.55 3.65
C MET A 210 -6.52 23.00 3.35
N PRO A 211 -5.62 22.80 4.33
CA PRO A 211 -4.31 22.21 4.08
C PRO A 211 -4.35 20.85 3.37
N TYR A 212 -5.28 19.96 3.74
CA TYR A 212 -5.46 18.68 3.06
C TYR A 212 -5.84 18.86 1.58
N LEU A 213 -6.78 19.77 1.29
CA LEU A 213 -7.16 20.04 -0.08
C LEU A 213 -6.01 20.68 -0.87
N LEU A 214 -5.30 21.66 -0.29
CA LEU A 214 -4.15 22.31 -0.91
C LEU A 214 -3.08 21.28 -1.28
N ALA A 215 -2.68 20.42 -0.34
CA ALA A 215 -1.71 19.36 -0.59
C ALA A 215 -2.20 18.44 -1.72
N GLY A 216 -3.47 18.05 -1.71
CA GLY A 216 -4.10 17.26 -2.77
C GLY A 216 -4.04 17.92 -4.15
N LEU A 217 -4.29 19.23 -4.24
CA LEU A 217 -4.19 19.99 -5.50
C LEU A 217 -2.73 20.09 -5.99
N LEU A 218 -1.78 20.38 -5.11
CA LEU A 218 -0.36 20.51 -5.47
C LEU A 218 0.28 19.18 -5.95
N THR A 219 -0.32 18.04 -5.61
CA THR A 219 0.15 16.73 -6.13
C THR A 219 -0.16 16.52 -7.61
N GLU A 220 -1.13 17.27 -8.15
CA GLU A 220 -1.64 17.10 -9.50
C GLU A 220 -2.14 15.67 -9.82
N SER A 221 -2.55 14.90 -8.80
CA SER A 221 -3.05 13.54 -8.99
C SER A 221 -4.51 13.53 -9.48
N ARG A 222 -4.71 13.36 -10.80
CA ARG A 222 -6.05 13.26 -11.42
C ARG A 222 -6.88 12.14 -10.80
N GLY A 223 -6.25 11.00 -10.53
CA GLY A 223 -6.89 9.86 -9.87
C GLY A 223 -7.42 10.24 -8.49
N ALA A 224 -6.61 10.94 -7.68
CA ALA A 224 -6.99 11.31 -6.34
C ALA A 224 -8.12 12.36 -6.35
N TRP A 225 -8.06 13.33 -7.27
CA TRP A 225 -9.13 14.32 -7.45
C TRP A 225 -10.45 13.66 -7.85
N LEU A 226 -10.43 12.71 -8.79
CA LEU A 226 -11.61 11.97 -9.22
C LEU A 226 -12.18 11.12 -8.07
N ALA A 227 -11.33 10.42 -7.34
CA ALA A 227 -11.74 9.61 -6.18
C ALA A 227 -12.34 10.50 -5.06
N ALA A 228 -11.76 11.67 -4.79
CA ALA A 228 -12.30 12.64 -3.85
C ALA A 228 -13.65 13.20 -4.29
N ALA A 229 -13.79 13.57 -5.57
CA ALA A 229 -15.04 14.07 -6.14
C ALA A 229 -16.15 13.00 -6.07
N ALA A 230 -15.83 11.74 -6.39
CA ALA A 230 -16.76 10.62 -6.29
C ALA A 230 -17.18 10.38 -4.83
N ALA A 231 -16.25 10.38 -3.87
CA ALA A 231 -16.55 10.29 -2.45
C ALA A 231 -17.41 11.47 -1.98
N TRP A 232 -17.16 12.68 -2.49
CA TRP A 232 -17.93 13.85 -2.12
C TRP A 232 -19.36 13.83 -2.65
N ALA A 233 -19.55 13.39 -3.89
CA ALA A 233 -20.86 13.14 -4.49
C ALA A 233 -21.62 12.04 -3.74
N ALA A 234 -20.94 10.94 -3.38
CA ALA A 234 -21.53 9.88 -2.55
C ALA A 234 -21.97 10.41 -1.17
N GLY A 235 -21.20 11.33 -0.57
CA GLY A 235 -21.59 12.04 0.66
C GLY A 235 -22.89 12.82 0.51
N CYS A 236 -23.12 13.47 -0.63
CA CYS A 236 -24.36 14.21 -0.90
C CYS A 236 -25.60 13.30 -0.93
N ALA A 237 -25.43 12.05 -1.42
CA ALA A 237 -26.50 11.05 -1.45
C ALA A 237 -26.69 10.36 -0.08
N LEU A 238 -25.59 10.10 0.65
CA LEU A 238 -25.60 9.35 1.90
C LEU A 238 -26.07 10.19 3.09
N LEU A 239 -25.68 11.45 3.16
CA LEU A 239 -25.98 12.36 4.26
C LEU A 239 -27.35 13.02 4.09
N LYS A 240 -28.02 13.35 5.20
CA LYS A 240 -29.39 13.90 5.18
C LYS A 240 -29.53 15.13 6.08
N GLY A 241 -30.54 15.95 5.79
CA GLY A 241 -30.93 17.08 6.65
C GLY A 241 -29.84 18.12 6.84
N ARG A 242 -29.68 18.59 8.08
CA ARG A 242 -28.63 19.55 8.47
C ARG A 242 -27.21 19.06 8.19
N GLU A 243 -26.97 17.76 8.33
CA GLU A 243 -25.65 17.17 8.07
C GLU A 243 -25.28 17.26 6.59
N ARG A 244 -26.24 17.06 5.68
CA ARG A 244 -26.04 17.30 4.24
C ARG A 244 -25.80 18.78 3.95
N ALA A 245 -26.57 19.68 4.57
CA ALA A 245 -26.34 21.12 4.38
C ALA A 245 -24.94 21.54 4.85
N ALA A 246 -24.47 21.02 5.98
CA ALA A 246 -23.11 21.20 6.48
C ALA A 246 -22.07 20.63 5.50
N TRP A 247 -22.26 19.41 5.02
CA TRP A 247 -21.38 18.76 4.02
C TRP A 247 -21.19 19.63 2.77
N LEU A 248 -22.29 20.16 2.22
CA LEU A 248 -22.29 21.00 1.04
C LEU A 248 -21.57 22.33 1.28
N LEU A 249 -21.96 23.07 2.33
CA LEU A 249 -21.44 24.41 2.60
C LEU A 249 -19.99 24.39 3.10
N TYR A 250 -19.65 23.48 4.03
CA TYR A 250 -18.29 23.38 4.54
C TYR A 250 -17.35 22.86 3.46
N GLY A 251 -17.77 21.84 2.69
CA GLY A 251 -16.99 21.31 1.57
C GLY A 251 -16.77 22.36 0.48
N GLY A 252 -17.81 23.12 0.10
CA GLY A 252 -17.69 24.22 -0.87
C GLY A 252 -16.78 25.35 -0.38
N TRP A 253 -16.86 25.72 0.90
CA TRP A 253 -15.98 26.73 1.48
C TRP A 253 -14.53 26.25 1.56
N THR A 254 -14.30 24.99 1.93
CA THR A 254 -12.98 24.37 1.87
C THR A 254 -12.44 24.37 0.44
N ALA A 255 -13.27 24.05 -0.57
CA ALA A 255 -12.89 24.12 -1.98
C ALA A 255 -12.42 25.51 -2.41
N LEU A 256 -13.17 26.54 -2.02
CA LEU A 256 -12.85 27.93 -2.33
C LEU A 256 -11.51 28.35 -1.70
N CYS A 257 -11.35 28.10 -0.39
CA CYS A 257 -10.10 28.42 0.31
C CYS A 257 -8.91 27.61 -0.25
N GLY A 258 -9.11 26.34 -0.61
CA GLY A 258 -8.08 25.51 -1.21
C GLY A 258 -7.66 25.98 -2.60
N ALA A 259 -8.60 26.42 -3.44
CA ALA A 259 -8.29 27.01 -4.74
C ALA A 259 -7.56 28.36 -4.60
N ALA A 260 -8.00 29.21 -3.67
CA ALA A 260 -7.30 30.46 -3.34
C ALA A 260 -5.85 30.20 -2.87
N ALA A 261 -5.68 29.23 -1.95
CA ALA A 261 -4.38 28.85 -1.43
C ALA A 261 -3.49 28.23 -2.51
N TYR A 262 -4.05 27.40 -3.39
CA TYR A 262 -3.34 26.85 -4.54
C TYR A 262 -2.81 27.96 -5.43
N ARG A 263 -3.67 28.89 -5.85
CA ARG A 263 -3.26 30.05 -6.66
C ARG A 263 -2.18 30.88 -5.98
N ALA A 264 -2.27 31.04 -4.66
CA ALA A 264 -1.29 31.81 -3.88
C ALA A 264 0.12 31.21 -3.90
N VAL A 265 0.26 29.88 -3.93
CA VAL A 265 1.57 29.23 -3.72
C VAL A 265 2.02 28.28 -4.83
N VAL A 266 1.25 28.11 -5.91
CA VAL A 266 1.57 27.17 -7.00
C VAL A 266 2.94 27.41 -7.62
N ALA A 267 3.41 28.65 -7.68
CA ALA A 267 4.71 28.99 -8.26
C ALA A 267 5.90 28.59 -7.35
N ALA A 268 5.67 28.37 -6.05
CA ALA A 268 6.72 28.05 -5.09
C ALA A 268 7.46 26.74 -5.41
N GLY A 269 6.76 25.75 -5.96
CA GLY A 269 7.37 24.47 -6.34
C GLY A 269 8.35 24.56 -7.51
N LEU A 270 8.28 25.62 -8.33
CA LEU A 270 9.20 25.84 -9.46
C LEU A 270 10.48 26.59 -9.05
N ARG A 271 10.45 27.30 -7.92
CA ARG A 271 11.58 28.09 -7.41
C ARG A 271 12.42 27.34 -6.37
N GLY A 272 12.16 26.03 -6.24
CA GLY A 272 12.84 25.16 -5.30
C GLY A 272 14.26 24.76 -5.69
N ALA A 273 14.88 23.96 -4.83
CA ALA A 273 16.20 23.39 -5.11
C ALA A 273 16.17 22.48 -6.34
N ALA A 274 17.25 22.48 -7.13
CA ALA A 274 17.34 21.71 -8.38
C ALA A 274 17.24 20.18 -8.17
N ASP A 275 17.57 19.70 -6.97
CA ASP A 275 17.46 18.29 -6.58
C ASP A 275 16.03 17.90 -6.13
N GLY A 276 15.09 18.86 -6.15
CA GLY A 276 13.71 18.66 -5.72
C GLY A 276 13.54 18.47 -4.21
N SER A 277 14.54 18.84 -3.41
CA SER A 277 14.53 18.64 -1.95
C SER A 277 13.57 19.58 -1.20
N GLY A 278 13.12 20.67 -1.84
CA GLY A 278 12.19 21.64 -1.29
C GLY A 278 11.86 22.72 -2.32
N GLY A 279 10.79 23.49 -2.05
CA GLY A 279 10.32 24.60 -2.86
C GLY A 279 10.89 25.95 -2.40
N GLY A 280 10.34 27.04 -2.93
CA GLY A 280 10.77 28.40 -2.62
C GLY A 280 9.62 29.40 -2.73
N ALA A 281 8.82 29.52 -1.67
CA ALA A 281 7.81 30.57 -1.56
C ALA A 281 8.45 31.89 -1.16
N SER A 282 7.99 32.98 -1.78
CA SER A 282 8.32 34.34 -1.36
C SER A 282 7.60 34.70 -0.05
N ALA A 283 8.08 35.75 0.62
CA ALA A 283 7.43 36.25 1.84
C ALA A 283 5.95 36.65 1.63
N PRO A 284 5.55 37.34 0.53
CA PRO A 284 4.15 37.64 0.26
C PRO A 284 3.28 36.40 0.06
N GLU A 285 3.76 35.38 -0.66
CA GLU A 285 3.02 34.12 -0.87
C GLU A 285 2.83 33.36 0.45
N THR A 286 3.87 33.34 1.29
CA THR A 286 3.80 32.76 2.64
C THR A 286 2.80 33.51 3.51
N ALA A 287 2.87 34.83 3.54
CA ALA A 287 1.95 35.66 4.32
C ALA A 287 0.49 35.49 3.86
N LEU A 288 0.26 35.43 2.54
CA LEU A 288 -1.07 35.17 1.97
C LEU A 288 -1.59 33.78 2.33
N LEU A 289 -0.73 32.75 2.31
CA LEU A 289 -1.13 31.42 2.74
C LEU A 289 -1.48 31.38 4.23
N LEU A 290 -0.69 32.03 5.10
CA LEU A 290 -0.98 32.13 6.53
C LEU A 290 -2.31 32.85 6.80
N LEU A 291 -2.60 33.93 6.05
CA LEU A 291 -3.89 34.62 6.10
C LEU A 291 -5.03 33.66 5.72
N LEU A 292 -4.86 32.88 4.65
CA LEU A 292 -5.86 31.89 4.21
C LEU A 292 -6.03 30.74 5.23
N CYS A 293 -4.95 30.33 5.90
CA CYS A 293 -4.98 29.36 7.00
C CYS A 293 -5.77 29.89 8.21
N ALA A 294 -5.81 31.20 8.45
CA ALA A 294 -6.64 31.81 9.48
C ALA A 294 -8.09 32.05 9.01
N ALA A 295 -8.27 32.53 7.77
CA ALA A 295 -9.57 32.84 7.19
C ALA A 295 -10.43 31.60 6.96
N SER A 296 -9.81 30.46 6.59
CA SER A 296 -10.55 29.23 6.31
C SER A 296 -11.31 28.71 7.53
N PRO A 297 -10.69 28.48 8.71
CA PRO A 297 -11.41 28.13 9.94
C PRO A 297 -12.42 29.19 10.36
N ALA A 298 -12.09 30.48 10.26
CA ALA A 298 -13.01 31.56 10.64
C ALA A 298 -14.32 31.52 9.82
N GLY A 299 -14.21 31.33 8.50
CA GLY A 299 -15.37 31.13 7.62
C GLY A 299 -16.15 29.86 7.94
N LEU A 300 -15.46 28.76 8.28
CA LEU A 300 -16.12 27.53 8.73
C LEU A 300 -16.91 27.74 10.04
N TYR A 301 -16.38 28.49 11.01
CA TYR A 301 -17.12 28.84 12.22
C TYR A 301 -18.33 29.73 11.92
N ALA A 302 -18.23 30.68 10.99
CA ALA A 302 -19.35 31.51 10.56
C ALA A 302 -20.45 30.66 9.91
N LEU A 303 -20.09 29.78 8.98
CA LEU A 303 -21.01 28.82 8.37
C LEU A 303 -21.60 27.87 9.41
N ARG A 304 -20.84 27.44 10.41
CA ARG A 304 -21.34 26.61 11.51
C ARG A 304 -22.43 27.31 12.30
N ARG A 305 -22.27 28.60 12.62
CA ARG A 305 -23.31 29.40 13.28
C ARG A 305 -24.58 29.44 12.42
N LEU A 306 -24.45 29.65 11.12
CA LEU A 306 -25.56 29.67 10.16
C LEU A 306 -26.28 28.31 10.09
N VAL A 307 -25.54 27.20 9.98
CA VAL A 307 -26.10 25.84 9.92
C VAL A 307 -26.78 25.45 11.24
N ARG A 308 -26.24 25.85 12.40
CA ARG A 308 -26.84 25.56 13.72
C ARG A 308 -28.13 26.36 13.96
N ARG A 309 -28.17 27.63 13.55
CA ARG A 309 -29.33 28.52 13.73
C ARG A 309 -30.41 28.33 12.67
N GLY A 310 -30.04 27.98 11.44
CA GLY A 310 -30.96 27.88 10.31
C GLY A 310 -31.93 26.70 10.43
N GLY A 311 -33.20 26.93 10.07
CA GLY A 311 -34.21 25.86 9.98
C GLY A 311 -33.86 24.85 8.89
N GLU A 312 -34.06 23.56 9.16
CA GLU A 312 -33.60 22.46 8.28
C GLU A 312 -34.16 22.55 6.86
N ARG A 313 -35.44 22.91 6.69
CA ARG A 313 -36.06 23.12 5.37
C ARG A 313 -35.39 24.24 4.58
N ARG A 314 -35.09 25.37 5.23
CA ARG A 314 -34.45 26.54 4.61
C ARG A 314 -33.00 26.21 4.23
N LEU A 315 -32.26 25.56 5.13
CA LEU A 315 -30.89 25.09 4.87
C LEU A 315 -30.84 24.11 3.69
N GLY A 316 -31.78 23.16 3.62
CA GLY A 316 -31.86 22.20 2.52
C GLY A 316 -32.07 22.86 1.15
N ARG A 317 -32.81 23.97 1.09
CA ARG A 317 -33.03 24.75 -0.15
C ARG A 317 -31.83 25.62 -0.52
N LEU A 318 -31.18 26.26 0.46
CA LEU A 318 -30.09 27.21 0.22
C LEU A 318 -28.71 26.57 0.06
N ALA A 319 -28.49 25.36 0.60
CA ALA A 319 -27.18 24.72 0.56
C ALA A 319 -26.72 24.36 -0.86
N TRP A 320 -27.64 24.00 -1.76
CA TRP A 320 -27.32 23.67 -3.15
C TRP A 320 -26.93 24.90 -3.99
N PRO A 321 -27.71 26.01 -4.00
CA PRO A 321 -27.25 27.26 -4.60
C PRO A 321 -25.96 27.78 -3.98
N GLY A 322 -25.82 27.69 -2.65
CA GLY A 322 -24.60 28.09 -1.94
C GLY A 322 -23.38 27.30 -2.41
N LEU A 323 -23.51 25.98 -2.56
CA LEU A 323 -22.47 25.15 -3.17
C LEU A 323 -22.16 25.61 -4.60
N ALA A 324 -23.17 25.84 -5.44
CA ALA A 324 -22.96 26.22 -6.84
C ALA A 324 -22.13 27.50 -6.96
N VAL A 325 -22.44 28.51 -6.14
CA VAL A 325 -21.67 29.76 -6.06
C VAL A 325 -20.23 29.50 -5.60
N LEU A 326 -20.05 28.72 -4.52
CA LEU A 326 -18.72 28.39 -4.00
C LEU A 326 -17.89 27.59 -5.02
N ALA A 327 -18.50 26.65 -5.72
CA ALA A 327 -17.86 25.84 -6.75
C ALA A 327 -17.46 26.70 -7.97
N ALA A 328 -18.32 27.60 -8.43
CA ALA A 328 -18.02 28.54 -9.51
C ALA A 328 -16.85 29.47 -9.13
N ALA A 329 -16.88 30.02 -7.92
CA ALA A 329 -15.79 30.86 -7.41
C ALA A 329 -14.48 30.07 -7.25
N SER A 330 -14.56 28.81 -6.78
CA SER A 330 -13.39 27.92 -6.70
C SER A 330 -12.79 27.66 -8.08
N ALA A 331 -13.63 27.37 -9.08
CA ALA A 331 -13.20 27.16 -10.46
C ALA A 331 -12.53 28.41 -11.03
N ALA A 332 -13.10 29.60 -10.82
CA ALA A 332 -12.53 30.86 -11.29
C ALA A 332 -11.17 31.22 -10.66
N LEU A 333 -10.85 30.66 -9.48
CA LEU A 333 -9.55 30.88 -8.83
C LEU A 333 -8.46 29.93 -9.31
N LEU A 334 -8.80 28.79 -9.91
CA LEU A 334 -7.80 27.83 -10.39
C LEU A 334 -7.13 28.35 -11.68
N PRO A 335 -5.81 28.14 -11.86
CA PRO A 335 -5.14 28.53 -13.09
C PRO A 335 -5.66 27.76 -14.33
N PRO A 336 -5.67 28.39 -15.53
CA PRO A 336 -6.06 27.75 -16.81
C PRO A 336 -5.41 26.39 -17.07
N ALA A 337 -4.12 26.23 -16.73
CA ALA A 337 -3.39 24.97 -16.88
C ALA A 337 -4.06 23.80 -16.12
N ILE A 338 -4.65 24.07 -14.96
CA ILE A 338 -5.34 23.06 -14.15
C ILE A 338 -6.69 22.69 -14.77
N HIS A 339 -7.39 23.64 -15.39
CA HIS A 339 -8.60 23.31 -16.15
C HIS A 339 -8.30 22.34 -17.30
N GLY A 340 -7.21 22.57 -18.05
CA GLY A 340 -6.77 21.64 -19.10
C GLY A 340 -6.44 20.25 -18.58
N ARG A 341 -5.84 20.15 -17.39
CA ARG A 341 -5.54 18.88 -16.72
C ARG A 341 -6.80 18.13 -16.28
N ILE A 342 -7.79 18.86 -15.74
CA ILE A 342 -9.08 18.29 -15.30
C ILE A 342 -9.89 17.82 -16.51
N ALA A 343 -9.97 18.63 -17.58
CA ALA A 343 -10.73 18.34 -18.79
C ALA A 343 -10.12 17.20 -19.63
N GLY A 344 -8.95 16.68 -19.25
CA GLY A 344 -8.25 15.65 -20.01
C GLY A 344 -7.60 16.15 -21.31
N GLY A 345 -7.51 17.47 -21.50
CA GLY A 345 -7.14 18.17 -22.74
C GLY A 345 -5.67 18.04 -23.19
N GLY A 346 -4.92 17.10 -22.62
CA GLY A 346 -3.58 16.76 -23.07
C GLY A 346 -3.43 15.25 -23.10
N THR A 347 -3.64 14.65 -24.28
CA THR A 347 -3.24 13.28 -24.64
C THR A 347 -3.24 12.28 -23.47
N GLY A 348 -4.44 11.84 -23.05
CA GLY A 348 -4.61 10.76 -22.07
C GLY A 348 -3.91 9.42 -22.40
N GLY A 349 -3.26 9.30 -23.55
CA GLY A 349 -2.56 8.10 -24.01
C GLY A 349 -1.20 7.81 -23.34
N GLY A 350 -0.51 8.79 -22.75
CA GLY A 350 0.86 8.57 -22.24
C GLY A 350 0.93 7.60 -21.04
N THR A 351 0.27 7.95 -19.93
CA THR A 351 0.29 7.12 -18.70
C THR A 351 -0.77 6.01 -18.71
N ALA A 352 -1.95 6.26 -19.28
CA ALA A 352 -2.98 5.22 -19.41
C ALA A 352 -2.59 4.16 -20.46
N GLY A 353 -1.98 4.57 -21.59
CA GLY A 353 -1.44 3.65 -22.59
C GLY A 353 -0.27 2.82 -22.07
N ALA A 354 0.64 3.42 -21.29
CA ALA A 354 1.70 2.67 -20.61
C ALA A 354 1.13 1.62 -19.63
N ARG A 355 0.10 1.98 -18.84
CA ARG A 355 -0.59 1.04 -17.94
C ARG A 355 -1.30 -0.09 -18.69
N ALA A 356 -1.91 0.19 -19.84
CA ALA A 356 -2.54 -0.83 -20.68
C ALA A 356 -1.52 -1.88 -21.15
N LEU A 357 -0.29 -1.46 -21.49
CA LEU A 357 0.81 -2.39 -21.80
C LEU A 357 1.18 -3.25 -20.58
N PHE A 358 1.28 -2.65 -19.39
CA PHE A 358 1.59 -3.40 -18.16
C PHE A 358 0.52 -4.44 -17.86
N TYR A 359 -0.75 -4.08 -17.97
CA TYR A 359 -1.88 -4.99 -17.71
C TYR A 359 -1.93 -6.14 -18.71
N ARG A 360 -1.66 -5.87 -20.00
CA ARG A 360 -1.56 -6.93 -21.01
C ARG A 360 -0.46 -7.94 -20.68
N ASP A 361 0.71 -7.44 -20.31
CA ASP A 361 1.85 -8.30 -19.97
C ASP A 361 1.63 -9.03 -18.64
N ALA A 362 1.04 -8.37 -17.65
CA ALA A 362 0.63 -8.97 -16.38
C ALA A 362 -0.37 -10.11 -16.58
N TRP A 363 -1.35 -9.94 -17.48
CA TRP A 363 -2.31 -10.99 -17.82
C TRP A 363 -1.64 -12.25 -18.38
N THR A 364 -0.51 -12.10 -19.08
CA THR A 364 0.27 -13.25 -19.55
C THR A 364 0.82 -14.05 -18.37
N LEU A 365 1.37 -13.39 -17.35
CA LEU A 365 1.86 -14.06 -16.13
C LEU A 365 0.73 -14.67 -15.29
N ILE A 366 -0.41 -13.98 -15.17
CA ILE A 366 -1.58 -14.48 -14.42
C ILE A 366 -2.07 -15.80 -15.04
N ARG A 367 -2.14 -15.89 -16.37
CA ARG A 367 -2.55 -17.12 -17.06
C ARG A 367 -1.61 -18.31 -16.85
N GLU A 368 -0.33 -18.07 -16.53
CA GLU A 368 0.60 -19.15 -16.22
C GLU A 368 0.45 -19.73 -14.81
N ALA A 369 -0.20 -19.01 -13.88
CA ALA A 369 -0.44 -19.47 -12.51
C ALA A 369 -1.76 -18.92 -11.93
N PRO A 370 -2.92 -19.21 -12.56
CA PRO A 370 -4.16 -18.48 -12.30
C PRO A 370 -4.74 -18.72 -10.90
N LEU A 371 -4.50 -19.89 -10.30
CA LEU A 371 -5.11 -20.25 -9.01
C LEU A 371 -4.31 -19.75 -7.81
N LEU A 372 -2.98 -19.87 -7.87
CA LEU A 372 -2.10 -19.70 -6.70
C LEU A 372 -0.97 -18.68 -6.91
N GLY A 373 -0.85 -18.09 -8.11
CA GLY A 373 0.16 -17.08 -8.40
C GLY A 373 1.59 -17.60 -8.35
N ARG A 374 2.54 -16.66 -8.23
CA ARG A 374 4.00 -16.91 -8.26
C ARG A 374 4.73 -16.46 -6.99
N GLY A 375 4.02 -16.20 -5.89
CA GLY A 375 4.57 -15.65 -4.65
C GLY A 375 4.86 -14.15 -4.74
N GLY A 376 5.30 -13.57 -3.63
CA GLY A 376 5.52 -12.12 -3.52
C GLY A 376 6.58 -11.57 -4.50
N ASP A 377 6.41 -10.31 -4.90
CA ASP A 377 7.23 -9.62 -5.90
C ASP A 377 7.21 -10.32 -7.28
N ALA A 378 6.09 -10.99 -7.63
CA ALA A 378 5.99 -11.73 -8.90
C ALA A 378 6.20 -10.81 -10.11
N TRP A 379 5.55 -9.64 -10.12
CA TRP A 379 5.72 -8.67 -11.21
C TRP A 379 7.17 -8.21 -11.32
N ARG A 380 7.74 -7.67 -10.23
CA ARG A 380 9.11 -7.16 -10.17
C ARG A 380 10.15 -8.19 -10.62
N SER A 381 9.90 -9.47 -10.33
CA SER A 381 10.77 -10.59 -10.68
C SER A 381 10.62 -11.02 -12.14
N LEU A 382 9.40 -11.02 -12.68
CA LEU A 382 9.07 -11.73 -13.93
C LEU A 382 8.71 -10.84 -15.11
N PHE A 383 8.34 -9.58 -14.91
CA PHE A 383 7.75 -8.75 -15.98
C PHE A 383 8.65 -8.64 -17.22
N ARG A 384 9.97 -8.61 -17.03
CA ARG A 384 10.97 -8.50 -18.11
C ARG A 384 10.95 -9.67 -19.08
N ARG A 385 10.48 -10.83 -18.63
CA ARG A 385 10.31 -12.03 -19.46
C ARG A 385 9.15 -11.89 -20.44
N VAL A 386 8.06 -11.24 -20.01
CA VAL A 386 6.82 -11.09 -20.79
C VAL A 386 6.70 -9.73 -21.47
N GLN A 387 7.59 -8.80 -21.15
CA GLN A 387 7.56 -7.42 -21.59
C GLN A 387 7.38 -7.27 -23.10
N SER A 388 6.28 -6.68 -23.55
CA SER A 388 5.92 -6.58 -24.97
C SER A 388 6.53 -5.41 -25.72
N GLN A 389 6.98 -4.37 -25.00
CA GLN A 389 7.74 -3.23 -25.52
C GLN A 389 8.80 -2.79 -24.51
N PRO A 390 9.91 -2.14 -24.90
CA PRO A 390 11.00 -1.75 -24.00
C PRO A 390 10.65 -0.57 -23.07
N TYR A 391 9.61 -0.73 -22.24
CA TYR A 391 9.19 0.20 -21.20
C TYR A 391 9.96 0.01 -19.88
N VAL A 392 9.82 0.97 -18.97
CA VAL A 392 10.30 0.86 -17.59
C VAL A 392 9.08 0.83 -16.67
N GLY A 393 9.04 -0.13 -15.74
CA GLY A 393 7.91 -0.30 -14.82
C GLY A 393 8.09 -1.52 -13.94
N SER A 394 8.77 -1.36 -12.80
CA SER A 394 8.92 -2.43 -11.81
C SER A 394 7.66 -2.69 -11.00
N GLU A 395 6.62 -1.88 -11.20
CA GLU A 395 5.31 -1.95 -10.55
C GLU A 395 4.22 -2.10 -11.60
N VAL A 396 3.20 -2.92 -11.31
CA VAL A 396 2.08 -3.15 -12.24
C VAL A 396 1.06 -2.00 -12.20
N HIS A 397 1.16 -1.10 -11.22
CA HIS A 397 0.24 0.03 -11.00
C HIS A 397 -1.22 -0.38 -10.72
N SER A 398 -1.43 -1.53 -10.10
CA SER A 398 -2.72 -1.97 -9.57
C SER A 398 -2.51 -2.99 -8.46
N GLY A 399 -2.91 -2.66 -7.23
CA GLY A 399 -2.77 -3.59 -6.09
C GLY A 399 -3.57 -4.89 -6.25
N TYR A 400 -4.65 -4.85 -7.04
CA TYR A 400 -5.44 -6.04 -7.36
C TYR A 400 -4.72 -6.95 -8.37
N ALA A 401 -4.09 -6.37 -9.40
CA ALA A 401 -3.27 -7.13 -10.32
C ALA A 401 -2.05 -7.73 -9.62
N GLU A 402 -1.46 -7.01 -8.65
CA GLU A 402 -0.36 -7.51 -7.84
C GLU A 402 -0.80 -8.73 -6.99
N LEU A 403 -1.95 -8.67 -6.30
CA LEU A 403 -2.49 -9.84 -5.59
C LEU A 403 -2.77 -11.04 -6.52
N ALA A 404 -3.24 -10.79 -7.74
CA ALA A 404 -3.48 -11.85 -8.73
C ALA A 404 -2.18 -12.48 -9.22
N LEU A 405 -1.13 -11.69 -9.44
CA LEU A 405 0.19 -12.19 -9.83
C LEU A 405 0.86 -12.99 -8.71
N ASP A 406 0.76 -12.48 -7.49
CA ASP A 406 1.41 -13.07 -6.33
C ASP A 406 0.72 -14.35 -5.84
N LEU A 407 -0.61 -14.32 -5.73
CA LEU A 407 -1.39 -15.36 -5.04
C LEU A 407 -2.55 -15.92 -5.88
N GLY A 408 -2.72 -15.48 -7.13
CA GLY A 408 -3.77 -15.97 -8.03
C GLY A 408 -5.18 -15.68 -7.54
N ALA A 409 -6.13 -16.49 -8.01
CA ALA A 409 -7.53 -16.42 -7.58
C ALA A 409 -7.69 -16.61 -6.07
N ALA A 410 -6.86 -17.46 -5.43
CA ALA A 410 -6.87 -17.62 -3.98
C ALA A 410 -6.53 -16.31 -3.25
N GLY A 411 -5.53 -15.58 -3.75
CA GLY A 411 -5.18 -14.24 -3.28
C GLY A 411 -6.29 -13.22 -3.43
N LEU A 412 -6.94 -13.18 -4.60
CA LEU A 412 -8.06 -12.27 -4.86
C LEU A 412 -9.25 -12.56 -3.93
N LEU A 413 -9.62 -13.83 -3.74
CA LEU A 413 -10.69 -14.23 -2.83
C LEU A 413 -10.36 -13.87 -1.39
N ALA A 414 -9.13 -14.12 -0.94
CA ALA A 414 -8.69 -13.78 0.39
C ALA A 414 -8.56 -12.27 0.61
N GLY A 415 -8.11 -11.52 -0.40
CA GLY A 415 -8.07 -10.07 -0.40
C GLY A 415 -9.48 -9.48 -0.30
N ALA A 416 -10.44 -10.01 -1.06
CA ALA A 416 -11.84 -9.64 -0.94
C ALA A 416 -12.41 -9.96 0.45
N ALA A 417 -12.07 -11.13 1.03
CA ALA A 417 -12.46 -11.49 2.39
C ALA A 417 -11.83 -10.56 3.44
N ALA A 418 -10.54 -10.22 3.30
CA ALA A 418 -9.84 -9.30 4.18
C ALA A 418 -10.44 -7.90 4.12
N LEU A 419 -10.73 -7.40 2.92
CA LEU A 419 -11.41 -6.13 2.71
C LEU A 419 -12.83 -6.15 3.30
N ALA A 420 -13.59 -7.23 3.11
CA ALA A 420 -14.90 -7.37 3.72
C ALA A 420 -14.82 -7.34 5.26
N LEU A 421 -13.82 -7.98 5.85
CA LEU A 421 -13.58 -7.94 7.30
C LEU A 421 -13.17 -6.54 7.80
N LEU A 422 -12.38 -5.80 7.02
CA LEU A 422 -12.00 -4.40 7.30
C LEU A 422 -13.20 -3.45 7.22
N LEU A 423 -14.08 -3.62 6.23
CA LEU A 423 -15.19 -2.71 5.97
C LEU A 423 -16.47 -3.06 6.74
N ARG A 424 -16.64 -4.30 7.17
CA ARG A 424 -17.84 -4.75 7.90
C ARG A 424 -18.16 -3.90 9.14
N PRO A 425 -17.20 -3.54 10.01
CA PRO A 425 -17.48 -2.65 11.14
C PRO A 425 -17.92 -1.25 10.71
N VAL A 426 -17.32 -0.72 9.65
CA VAL A 426 -17.69 0.59 9.07
C VAL A 426 -19.12 0.54 8.54
N TRP A 427 -19.45 -0.49 7.75
CA TRP A 427 -20.78 -0.67 7.15
C TRP A 427 -21.89 -0.83 8.20
N ARG A 428 -21.61 -1.54 9.30
CA ARG A 428 -22.58 -1.80 10.37
C ARG A 428 -22.65 -0.70 11.42
N GLY A 429 -21.56 0.02 11.67
CA GLY A 429 -21.48 1.08 12.65
C GLY A 429 -21.87 2.43 12.07
N ASP A 430 -21.10 2.92 11.12
CA ASP A 430 -21.23 4.26 10.53
C ASP A 430 -20.79 4.26 9.06
N ARG A 431 -21.78 4.08 8.17
CA ARG A 431 -21.56 3.95 6.73
C ARG A 431 -20.88 5.18 6.10
N ALA A 432 -20.97 6.36 6.72
CA ALA A 432 -20.29 7.54 6.19
C ALA A 432 -18.76 7.43 6.29
N GLY A 433 -18.24 6.54 7.15
CA GLY A 433 -16.82 6.21 7.15
C GLY A 433 -16.31 5.58 5.86
N LEU A 434 -17.20 5.08 5.00
CA LEU A 434 -16.83 4.58 3.67
C LEU A 434 -16.45 5.71 2.71
N LEU A 435 -16.78 6.97 2.99
CA LEU A 435 -16.42 8.09 2.11
C LEU A 435 -14.90 8.30 2.06
N PRO A 436 -14.17 8.53 3.19
CA PRO A 436 -12.72 8.67 3.14
C PRO A 436 -12.00 7.36 2.80
N ILE A 437 -12.50 6.21 3.27
CA ILE A 437 -11.96 4.90 2.91
C ILE A 437 -12.12 4.63 1.41
N GLY A 438 -13.25 5.03 0.82
CA GLY A 438 -13.56 4.87 -0.59
C GLY A 438 -12.58 5.61 -1.49
N VAL A 439 -12.03 6.76 -1.05
CA VAL A 439 -10.96 7.45 -1.78
C VAL A 439 -9.73 6.55 -1.94
N LEU A 440 -9.28 5.93 -0.85
CA LEU A 440 -8.14 5.01 -0.86
C LEU A 440 -8.40 3.78 -1.76
N LEU A 441 -9.58 3.19 -1.65
CA LEU A 441 -9.93 1.97 -2.40
C LEU A 441 -10.13 2.24 -3.90
N ALA A 442 -10.75 3.37 -4.25
CA ALA A 442 -10.99 3.75 -5.63
C ALA A 442 -9.68 4.12 -6.35
N HIS A 443 -8.77 4.83 -5.68
CA HIS A 443 -7.48 5.17 -6.28
C HIS A 443 -6.60 3.93 -6.50
N ALA A 444 -6.64 2.96 -5.57
CA ALA A 444 -5.88 1.71 -5.69
C ALA A 444 -6.30 0.82 -6.88
N LEU A 445 -7.43 1.11 -7.55
CA LEU A 445 -7.82 0.44 -8.80
C LEU A 445 -6.95 0.88 -9.99
N ILE A 446 -6.41 2.09 -9.94
CA ILE A 446 -5.69 2.75 -11.04
C ILE A 446 -4.22 3.04 -10.72
N ASP A 447 -3.77 2.80 -9.48
CA ASP A 447 -2.39 2.92 -9.05
C ASP A 447 -1.99 1.83 -8.03
N PHE A 448 -0.70 1.75 -7.69
CA PHE A 448 -0.13 0.76 -6.76
C PHE A 448 -0.11 1.23 -5.29
N ASP A 449 -1.10 2.01 -4.84
CA ASP A 449 -1.09 2.58 -3.48
C ASP A 449 -1.00 1.51 -2.39
N MET A 450 -1.51 0.30 -2.66
CA MET A 450 -1.50 -0.84 -1.74
C MET A 450 -0.09 -1.35 -1.43
N SER A 451 0.93 -1.00 -2.23
CA SER A 451 2.33 -1.37 -1.99
C SER A 451 2.99 -0.45 -0.93
N PHE A 452 2.34 0.65 -0.53
CA PHE A 452 2.76 1.51 0.58
C PHE A 452 2.14 1.02 1.89
N GLY A 453 2.97 0.71 2.89
CA GLY A 453 2.45 0.24 4.17
C GLY A 453 1.61 1.27 4.93
N TYR A 454 1.86 2.58 4.74
CA TYR A 454 1.00 3.64 5.28
C TYR A 454 -0.48 3.47 4.89
N TYR A 455 -0.75 2.99 3.67
CA TYR A 455 -2.10 2.71 3.17
C TYR A 455 -2.86 1.76 4.11
N TRP A 456 -2.22 0.64 4.46
CA TRP A 456 -2.80 -0.41 5.30
C TRP A 456 -2.92 0.01 6.77
N LEU A 457 -1.93 0.74 7.29
CA LEU A 457 -2.00 1.28 8.65
C LEU A 457 -3.16 2.27 8.80
N LEU A 458 -3.35 3.17 7.83
CA LEU A 458 -4.44 4.13 7.84
C LEU A 458 -5.81 3.43 7.69
N LEU A 459 -5.93 2.50 6.75
CA LEU A 459 -7.15 1.71 6.55
C LEU A 459 -7.53 0.91 7.80
N GLY A 460 -6.55 0.26 8.44
CA GLY A 460 -6.73 -0.44 9.71
C GLY A 460 -7.12 0.52 10.85
N GLY A 461 -6.49 1.69 10.92
CA GLY A 461 -6.81 2.74 11.90
C GLY A 461 -8.24 3.25 11.79
N TRP A 462 -8.72 3.55 10.57
CA TRP A 462 -10.11 3.94 10.36
C TRP A 462 -11.09 2.80 10.60
N SER A 463 -10.76 1.57 10.20
CA SER A 463 -11.59 0.39 10.51
C SER A 463 -11.81 0.25 12.02
N VAL A 464 -10.75 0.36 12.84
CA VAL A 464 -10.84 0.31 14.30
C VAL A 464 -11.61 1.51 14.87
N TYR A 465 -11.35 2.72 14.35
CA TYR A 465 -12.07 3.93 14.76
C TYR A 465 -13.59 3.80 14.58
N TYR A 466 -14.04 3.35 13.40
CA TYR A 466 -15.48 3.14 13.15
C TYR A 466 -16.04 1.91 13.88
N ALA A 467 -15.24 0.88 14.12
CA ALA A 467 -15.63 -0.29 14.92
C ALA A 467 -15.90 0.06 16.39
N SER A 468 -15.20 1.05 16.95
CA SER A 468 -15.37 1.46 18.35
C SER A 468 -16.75 2.07 18.69
N GLY A 469 -17.61 2.28 17.68
CA GLY A 469 -18.98 2.76 17.83
C GLY A 469 -19.09 4.29 17.82
N GLY A 470 -20.06 4.83 17.08
CA GLY A 470 -20.35 6.28 17.02
C GLY A 470 -21.14 6.77 18.23
N GLU A 471 -21.17 8.09 18.42
CA GLU A 471 -22.24 8.70 19.22
C GLU A 471 -23.58 8.27 18.59
N ARG A 472 -24.26 7.29 19.19
CA ARG A 472 -25.70 7.13 18.91
C ARG A 472 -26.29 8.50 19.16
N ARG A 473 -26.90 9.09 18.13
CA ARG A 473 -27.72 10.30 18.23
C ARG A 473 -28.46 10.25 19.56
N THR A 474 -27.98 10.98 20.54
CA THR A 474 -28.80 11.38 21.67
C THR A 474 -29.90 12.19 21.01
N ARG A 475 -31.06 11.56 20.79
CA ARG A 475 -32.30 12.33 20.75
C ARG A 475 -32.25 13.11 22.07
N LEU A 476 -32.15 14.43 21.94
CA LEU A 476 -32.24 15.33 23.08
C LEU A 476 -33.45 14.88 23.92
N PRO A 477 -33.31 14.66 25.23
CA PRO A 477 -34.46 14.44 26.08
C PRO A 477 -35.24 15.74 26.14
N GLY A 478 -36.33 15.82 25.39
CA GLY A 478 -37.20 16.98 25.36
C GLY A 478 -37.88 17.11 23.99
N LEU A 479 -39.20 17.04 24.00
CA LEU A 479 -40.13 17.22 22.86
C LEU A 479 -40.31 15.96 21.97
N GLU A 480 -41.24 15.08 22.35
CA GLU A 480 -42.66 15.22 21.97
C GLU A 480 -43.48 14.02 22.49
N ARG A 481 -44.50 14.34 23.32
CA ARG A 481 -45.76 13.63 23.30
C ARG A 481 -46.40 13.94 21.94
N GLY A 482 -46.48 12.95 21.08
CA GLY A 482 -47.14 13.07 19.78
C GLY A 482 -47.54 11.68 19.30
N ARG A 483 -48.81 11.33 19.54
CA ARG A 483 -49.47 10.18 18.91
C ARG A 483 -49.36 10.32 17.40
N GLY A 484 -48.90 9.29 16.69
CA GLY A 484 -48.94 9.29 15.22
C GLY A 484 -48.19 8.16 14.55
N SER A 485 -48.96 7.17 14.08
CA SER A 485 -48.63 6.19 13.03
C SER A 485 -47.58 5.11 13.35
N GLY A 486 -48.06 4.07 14.04
CA GLY A 486 -47.58 2.71 13.82
C GLY A 486 -47.97 2.26 12.41
N LEU A 487 -46.98 2.18 11.52
CA LEU A 487 -47.07 1.49 10.21
C LEU A 487 -45.68 1.16 9.62
N ALA A 488 -44.59 1.72 10.16
CA ALA A 488 -43.22 1.37 9.74
C ALA A 488 -42.61 0.17 10.50
N ALA A 489 -43.29 -0.37 11.53
CA ALA A 489 -42.83 -1.54 12.28
C ALA A 489 -43.34 -2.88 11.69
N ALA A 490 -44.21 -2.84 10.67
CA ALA A 490 -44.86 -4.04 10.11
C ALA A 490 -44.18 -4.63 8.87
N PHE A 491 -43.08 -4.04 8.35
CA PHE A 491 -42.40 -4.55 7.14
C PHE A 491 -41.03 -5.21 7.41
N ALA A 492 -40.62 -5.33 8.67
CA ALA A 492 -39.34 -5.97 9.05
C ALA A 492 -39.48 -7.43 9.52
N GLY A 493 -40.66 -8.04 9.39
CA GLY A 493 -40.98 -9.38 9.88
C GLY A 493 -41.12 -10.49 8.84
N ALA A 494 -40.87 -10.23 7.55
CA ALA A 494 -41.21 -11.16 6.47
C ALA A 494 -40.03 -12.01 5.91
N VAL A 495 -39.22 -12.64 6.78
CA VAL A 495 -38.34 -13.78 6.38
C VAL A 495 -38.33 -14.92 7.43
N ALA A 496 -39.27 -14.95 8.37
CA ALA A 496 -39.43 -16.10 9.27
C ALA A 496 -40.86 -16.61 9.21
N GLY A 497 -41.19 -17.27 8.09
CA GLY A 497 -42.42 -18.03 7.93
C GLY A 497 -42.26 -19.46 8.41
N GLY A 498 -43.25 -19.91 9.17
CA GLY A 498 -43.55 -21.30 9.53
C GLY A 498 -43.17 -21.63 10.97
N ALA A 499 -44.07 -22.01 11.88
CA ALA A 499 -45.50 -22.33 11.92
C ALA A 499 -45.77 -22.56 13.44
N ALA A 500 -46.93 -22.51 14.07
CA ALA A 500 -48.32 -22.27 13.77
C ALA A 500 -49.00 -21.98 15.14
N HIS A 501 -50.12 -21.24 15.09
CA HIS A 501 -51.41 -21.45 15.79
C HIS A 501 -51.44 -22.09 17.20
N ALA A 502 -52.31 -21.71 18.13
CA ALA A 502 -53.42 -20.75 18.18
C ALA A 502 -53.99 -20.76 19.62
N ALA A 503 -54.94 -19.85 19.86
CA ALA A 503 -55.96 -19.84 20.92
C ALA A 503 -55.48 -19.44 22.33
N THR A 504 -55.61 -18.17 22.75
CA THR A 504 -56.81 -17.39 23.17
C THR A 504 -57.27 -17.62 24.61
N ALA A 505 -57.23 -16.50 25.34
CA ALA A 505 -58.20 -16.01 26.34
C ALA A 505 -58.14 -16.55 27.78
N GLY A 506 -58.14 -15.60 28.74
CA GLY A 506 -58.82 -15.75 30.02
C GLY A 506 -58.04 -15.31 31.27
N GLY A 507 -58.39 -14.13 31.80
CA GLY A 507 -58.68 -13.93 33.24
C GLY A 507 -57.55 -13.90 34.29
N GLU A 508 -57.20 -12.66 34.70
CA GLU A 508 -57.17 -12.15 36.09
C GLU A 508 -56.32 -12.80 37.24
N PRO A 509 -56.08 -12.07 38.36
CA PRO A 509 -54.76 -12.01 39.03
C PRO A 509 -54.62 -12.81 40.34
N ALA A 510 -53.36 -13.11 40.70
CA ALA A 510 -52.72 -13.29 42.04
C ALA A 510 -53.41 -14.20 43.10
N PRO A 511 -52.67 -15.02 43.91
CA PRO A 511 -51.77 -14.48 44.92
C PRO A 511 -50.51 -15.31 45.25
N GLU A 512 -49.65 -14.71 46.09
CA GLU A 512 -48.53 -15.31 46.79
C GLU A 512 -48.91 -16.60 47.53
N ALA A 513 -48.06 -17.64 47.47
CA ALA A 513 -47.79 -18.51 48.61
C ALA A 513 -46.63 -19.48 48.38
N ARG A 514 -45.68 -19.41 49.32
CA ARG A 514 -44.96 -20.51 49.97
C ARG A 514 -43.78 -21.17 49.23
N ARG A 515 -42.62 -20.89 49.82
CA ARG A 515 -41.44 -21.75 49.88
C ARG A 515 -41.85 -23.20 50.15
N ALA A 516 -41.52 -24.09 49.21
CA ALA A 516 -41.37 -25.51 49.47
C ALA A 516 -40.05 -25.97 48.84
N SER A 517 -39.09 -26.28 49.70
CA SER A 517 -37.88 -27.02 49.39
C SER A 517 -38.26 -28.42 48.88
N GLY A 518 -38.06 -28.64 47.59
CA GLY A 518 -38.23 -29.95 46.95
C GLY A 518 -37.68 -29.90 45.55
N GLY A 519 -36.39 -30.21 45.39
CA GLY A 519 -35.71 -30.24 44.10
C GLY A 519 -36.31 -31.30 43.18
N ARG A 520 -37.27 -30.91 42.35
CA ARG A 520 -37.63 -31.69 41.17
C ARG A 520 -36.40 -31.79 40.25
N PRO A 521 -35.96 -32.99 39.83
CA PRO A 521 -34.92 -33.11 38.83
C PRO A 521 -35.36 -32.34 37.57
N LEU A 522 -34.47 -31.52 37.01
CA LEU A 522 -34.70 -30.93 35.69
C LEU A 522 -35.12 -32.04 34.72
N PRO A 523 -36.21 -31.87 33.94
CA PRO A 523 -36.62 -32.88 32.97
C PRO A 523 -35.43 -33.25 32.08
N ALA A 524 -35.26 -34.54 31.80
CA ALA A 524 -34.06 -35.08 31.14
C ALA A 524 -33.74 -34.39 29.80
N SER A 525 -34.74 -33.82 29.13
CA SER A 525 -34.62 -32.96 27.95
C SER A 525 -33.93 -31.63 28.24
N ALA A 526 -34.34 -30.90 29.28
CA ALA A 526 -33.71 -29.63 29.71
C ALA A 526 -32.28 -29.84 30.23
N ALA A 527 -32.02 -30.96 30.92
CA ALA A 527 -30.66 -31.34 31.33
C ALA A 527 -29.76 -31.71 30.13
N ARG A 528 -30.30 -32.38 29.10
CA ARG A 528 -29.59 -32.65 27.83
C ARG A 528 -29.30 -31.38 27.04
N GLU A 529 -30.27 -30.47 26.92
CA GLU A 529 -30.09 -29.18 26.25
C GLU A 529 -29.03 -28.32 26.94
N SER A 530 -29.07 -28.24 28.27
CA SER A 530 -28.06 -27.54 29.08
C SER A 530 -26.65 -28.12 28.93
N ARG A 531 -26.52 -29.46 28.95
CA ARG A 531 -25.23 -30.15 28.68
C ARG A 531 -24.74 -29.91 27.25
N SER A 532 -25.64 -29.90 26.26
CA SER A 532 -25.30 -29.64 24.85
C SER A 532 -24.83 -28.19 24.64
N ALA A 533 -25.49 -27.22 25.29
CA ALA A 533 -25.12 -25.81 25.25
C ALA A 533 -23.78 -25.56 25.94
N ALA A 534 -23.54 -26.18 27.11
CA ALA A 534 -22.26 -26.13 27.80
C ALA A 534 -21.12 -26.74 26.98
N ARG A 535 -21.37 -27.86 26.28
CA ARG A 535 -20.40 -28.49 25.37
C ARG A 535 -20.09 -27.60 24.16
N ARG A 536 -21.10 -27.00 23.52
CA ARG A 536 -20.92 -26.03 22.41
C ARG A 536 -20.09 -24.82 22.84
N LEU A 537 -20.37 -24.28 24.03
CA LEU A 537 -19.63 -23.14 24.59
C LEU A 537 -18.16 -23.50 24.87
N ARG A 538 -17.90 -24.68 25.44
CA ARG A 538 -16.54 -25.18 25.69
C ARG A 538 -15.77 -25.38 24.38
N LEU A 539 -16.40 -25.95 23.35
CA LEU A 539 -15.78 -26.14 22.03
C LEU A 539 -15.45 -24.79 21.38
N ALA A 540 -16.38 -23.83 21.41
CA ALA A 540 -16.16 -22.48 20.88
C ALA A 540 -15.02 -21.76 21.62
N ARG A 541 -14.92 -21.90 22.94
CA ARG A 541 -13.80 -21.34 23.72
C ARG A 541 -12.46 -21.97 23.34
N ARG A 542 -12.40 -23.30 23.18
CA ARG A 542 -11.18 -24.01 22.73
C ARG A 542 -10.75 -23.57 21.35
N ALA A 543 -11.70 -23.48 20.40
CA ALA A 543 -11.42 -23.00 19.05
C ALA A 543 -10.89 -21.55 19.04
N ARG A 544 -11.49 -20.64 19.82
CA ARG A 544 -11.00 -19.25 19.97
C ARG A 544 -9.59 -19.19 20.55
N ALA A 545 -9.32 -19.96 21.61
CA ALA A 545 -8.00 -20.02 22.22
C ALA A 545 -6.95 -20.60 21.24
N ALA A 546 -7.34 -21.56 20.39
CA ALA A 546 -6.47 -22.11 19.35
C ALA A 546 -6.15 -21.07 18.26
N VAL A 547 -7.15 -20.33 17.77
CA VAL A 547 -6.94 -19.24 16.80
C VAL A 547 -6.01 -18.17 17.36
N LEU A 548 -6.20 -17.78 18.62
CA LEU A 548 -5.34 -16.82 19.32
C LEU A 548 -3.91 -17.32 19.48
N ALA A 549 -3.73 -18.60 19.84
CA ALA A 549 -2.42 -19.21 19.93
C ALA A 549 -1.73 -19.30 18.56
N ALA A 550 -2.47 -19.64 17.51
CA ALA A 550 -1.97 -19.64 16.14
C ALA A 550 -1.56 -18.23 15.70
N ALA A 551 -2.37 -17.21 15.97
CA ALA A 551 -2.02 -15.82 15.68
C ALA A 551 -0.77 -15.37 16.45
N CYS A 552 -0.66 -15.72 17.73
CA CYS A 552 0.52 -15.47 18.53
C CYS A 552 1.77 -16.11 17.91
N ALA A 553 1.68 -17.37 17.49
CA ALA A 553 2.78 -18.07 16.84
C ALA A 553 3.17 -17.41 15.50
N CYS A 554 2.18 -16.98 14.70
CA CYS A 554 2.43 -16.26 13.45
C CYS A 554 3.16 -14.94 13.69
N PHE A 555 2.71 -14.15 14.66
CA PHE A 555 3.36 -12.89 15.02
C PHE A 555 4.76 -13.11 15.61
N ALA A 556 4.97 -14.13 16.44
CA ALA A 556 6.28 -14.46 16.96
C ALA A 556 7.26 -14.89 15.84
N ALA A 557 6.78 -15.70 14.89
CA ALA A 557 7.57 -16.09 13.72
C ALA A 557 7.91 -14.89 12.83
N ALA A 558 6.94 -14.01 12.57
CA ALA A 558 7.15 -12.77 11.82
C ALA A 558 8.14 -11.84 12.54
N ALA A 559 8.06 -11.72 13.86
CA ALA A 559 9.03 -10.96 14.64
C ALA A 559 10.46 -11.52 14.53
N ALA A 560 10.62 -12.85 14.66
CA ALA A 560 11.93 -13.49 14.50
C ALA A 560 12.48 -13.28 13.08
N LEU A 561 11.64 -13.39 12.06
CA LEU A 561 12.01 -13.14 10.66
C LEU A 561 12.43 -11.68 10.44
N GLY A 562 11.62 -10.72 10.90
CA GLY A 562 11.91 -9.29 10.79
C GLY A 562 13.18 -8.89 11.53
N TRP A 563 13.45 -9.47 12.70
CA TRP A 563 14.71 -9.26 13.43
C TRP A 563 15.93 -9.76 12.64
N ARG A 564 15.83 -10.94 12.03
CA ARG A 564 16.90 -11.48 11.16
C ARG A 564 17.12 -10.61 9.92
N PHE A 565 16.04 -10.13 9.29
CA PHE A 565 16.14 -9.27 8.12
C PHE A 565 16.73 -7.90 8.46
N ASP A 566 16.36 -7.32 9.61
CA ASP A 566 16.99 -6.10 10.13
C ASP A 566 18.48 -6.31 10.44
N ALA A 567 18.85 -7.44 11.05
CA ALA A 567 20.25 -7.80 11.27
C ALA A 567 21.03 -7.89 9.95
N ALA A 568 20.45 -8.48 8.90
CA ALA A 568 21.06 -8.54 7.57
C ALA A 568 21.30 -7.15 6.97
N VAL A 569 20.33 -6.24 7.10
CA VAL A 569 20.49 -4.83 6.68
C VAL A 569 21.64 -4.18 7.43
N ARG A 570 21.68 -4.29 8.77
CA ARG A 570 22.76 -3.71 9.59
C ARG A 570 24.15 -4.24 9.21
N HIS A 571 24.28 -5.55 9.00
CA HIS A 571 25.55 -6.15 8.56
C HIS A 571 25.96 -5.68 7.17
N ARG A 572 25.02 -5.50 6.24
CA ARG A 572 25.29 -4.95 4.90
C ARG A 572 25.66 -3.47 4.94
N GLU A 573 25.00 -2.67 5.79
CA GLU A 573 25.36 -1.26 6.03
C GLU A 573 26.79 -1.16 6.61
N ALA A 574 27.13 -1.99 7.60
CA ALA A 574 28.47 -2.07 8.14
C ALA A 574 29.49 -2.48 7.07
N ALA A 575 29.15 -3.43 6.19
CA ALA A 575 29.99 -3.84 5.08
C ALA A 575 30.28 -2.71 4.08
N ALA A 576 29.37 -1.73 3.95
CA ALA A 576 29.59 -0.57 3.08
C ALA A 576 30.65 0.40 3.64
N ALA A 577 30.92 0.37 4.94
CA ALA A 577 31.90 1.22 5.62
C ALA A 577 33.31 0.61 5.71
N VAL A 578 33.48 -0.66 5.31
CA VAL A 578 34.77 -1.39 5.39
C VAL A 578 35.18 -1.95 4.03
N SER A 579 36.42 -2.44 3.93
CA SER A 579 36.99 -3.00 2.69
C SER A 579 37.63 -4.37 2.90
N GLY A 580 38.08 -5.00 1.79
CA GLY A 580 38.84 -6.26 1.83
C GLY A 580 38.14 -7.41 2.58
N ALA A 581 38.91 -8.11 3.41
CA ALA A 581 38.44 -9.26 4.18
C ALA A 581 37.34 -8.91 5.19
N ALA A 582 37.40 -7.72 5.81
CA ALA A 582 36.39 -7.25 6.75
C ALA A 582 35.04 -7.05 6.05
N ARG A 583 35.04 -6.48 4.84
CA ARG A 583 33.82 -6.36 4.02
C ARG A 583 33.24 -7.72 3.64
N ALA A 584 34.08 -8.67 3.25
CA ALA A 584 33.64 -10.02 2.92
C ALA A 584 33.02 -10.72 4.15
N ALA A 585 33.62 -10.59 5.33
CA ALA A 585 33.08 -11.15 6.58
C ALA A 585 31.72 -10.53 6.95
N ALA A 586 31.60 -9.20 6.86
CA ALA A 586 30.33 -8.52 7.12
C ALA A 586 29.21 -8.92 6.14
N LEU A 587 29.53 -9.08 4.85
CA LEU A 587 28.56 -9.58 3.86
C LEU A 587 28.19 -11.05 4.07
N ARG A 588 29.11 -11.89 4.57
CA ARG A 588 28.79 -13.27 4.98
C ARG A 588 27.81 -13.29 6.16
N ALA A 589 28.07 -12.50 7.20
CA ALA A 589 27.13 -12.35 8.32
C ALA A 589 25.75 -11.83 7.86
N ALA A 590 25.74 -10.88 6.91
CA ALA A 590 24.51 -10.38 6.32
C ALA A 590 23.73 -11.50 5.57
N LEU A 591 24.44 -12.34 4.83
CA LEU A 591 23.86 -13.46 4.10
C LEU A 591 23.39 -14.59 5.03
N GLU A 592 24.07 -14.85 6.14
CA GLU A 592 23.64 -15.80 7.16
C GLU A 592 22.35 -15.34 7.84
N ALA A 593 22.26 -14.05 8.17
CA ALA A 593 21.05 -13.45 8.73
C ALA A 593 19.88 -13.55 7.74
N ASN A 594 20.10 -13.24 6.45
CA ASN A 594 19.12 -13.34 5.38
C ASN A 594 19.65 -14.11 4.15
N PRO A 595 19.51 -15.46 4.11
CA PRO A 595 20.06 -16.29 3.03
C PRO A 595 19.34 -16.12 1.69
N TYR A 596 18.17 -15.49 1.70
CA TYR A 596 17.32 -15.29 0.53
C TYR A 596 17.70 -14.04 -0.27
N TRP A 597 18.54 -13.17 0.29
CA TRP A 597 18.82 -11.88 -0.31
C TRP A 597 19.91 -11.95 -1.39
N THR A 598 19.46 -12.04 -2.64
CA THR A 598 20.33 -12.12 -3.83
C THR A 598 21.29 -10.95 -3.96
N ARG A 599 20.93 -9.76 -3.51
CA ARG A 599 21.81 -8.58 -3.57
C ARG A 599 23.10 -8.76 -2.76
N ILE A 600 22.99 -9.23 -1.52
CA ILE A 600 24.17 -9.51 -0.66
C ILE A 600 25.07 -10.55 -1.33
N ARG A 601 24.45 -11.57 -1.92
CA ARG A 601 25.16 -12.64 -2.63
C ARG A 601 25.97 -12.11 -3.81
N LEU A 602 25.40 -11.20 -4.60
CA LEU A 602 26.09 -10.55 -5.72
C LEU A 602 27.20 -9.60 -5.25
N GLU A 603 27.01 -8.91 -4.12
CA GLU A 603 28.03 -8.04 -3.52
C GLU A 603 29.19 -8.85 -2.91
N LEU A 604 28.91 -10.04 -2.37
CA LEU A 604 29.91 -10.94 -1.77
C LEU A 604 30.71 -11.72 -2.84
N ALA A 605 30.09 -12.12 -3.95
CA ALA A 605 30.72 -13.00 -4.94
C ALA A 605 32.08 -12.51 -5.47
N PRO A 606 32.30 -11.21 -5.80
CA PRO A 606 33.62 -10.72 -6.21
C PRO A 606 34.69 -10.82 -5.12
N LEU A 607 34.29 -10.77 -3.85
CA LEU A 607 35.18 -10.82 -2.68
C LEU A 607 35.44 -12.25 -2.20
N ALA A 608 34.62 -13.21 -2.61
CA ALA A 608 34.76 -14.61 -2.25
C ALA A 608 35.90 -15.29 -3.02
N PRO A 609 36.57 -16.30 -2.44
CA PRO A 609 37.55 -17.13 -3.13
C PRO A 609 36.99 -17.75 -4.42
N PRO A 610 37.78 -17.89 -5.51
CA PRO A 610 37.29 -18.36 -6.81
C PRO A 610 36.51 -19.69 -6.80
N ARG A 611 36.87 -20.61 -5.89
CA ARG A 611 36.18 -21.90 -5.69
C ARG A 611 34.79 -21.74 -5.07
N GLU A 612 34.60 -20.74 -4.20
CA GLU A 612 33.33 -20.48 -3.50
C GLU A 612 32.33 -19.72 -4.40
N ARG A 613 32.81 -18.85 -5.30
CA ARG A 613 31.96 -17.93 -6.11
C ARG A 613 30.83 -18.64 -6.86
N ALA A 614 31.14 -19.76 -7.53
CA ALA A 614 30.15 -20.49 -8.32
C ALA A 614 29.04 -21.10 -7.44
N ALA A 615 29.43 -21.73 -6.33
CA ALA A 615 28.50 -22.31 -5.37
C ALA A 615 27.61 -21.24 -4.73
N LEU A 616 28.20 -20.10 -4.38
CA LEU A 616 27.51 -18.95 -3.82
C LEU A 616 26.41 -18.44 -4.77
N LEU A 617 26.76 -18.18 -6.04
CA LEU A 617 25.82 -17.70 -7.06
C LEU A 617 24.74 -18.74 -7.40
N ALA A 618 25.12 -20.01 -7.58
CA ALA A 618 24.20 -21.11 -7.87
C ALA A 618 23.21 -21.35 -6.72
N ALA A 619 23.63 -21.17 -5.47
CA ALA A 619 22.73 -21.22 -4.31
C ALA A 619 21.65 -20.15 -4.36
N GLY A 620 21.96 -18.97 -4.93
CA GLY A 620 20.96 -17.93 -5.17
C GLY A 620 19.87 -18.34 -6.15
N LEU A 621 20.23 -19.06 -7.23
CA LEU A 621 19.25 -19.53 -8.22
C LEU A 621 18.24 -20.53 -7.65
N ARG A 622 18.55 -21.22 -6.55
CA ARG A 622 17.56 -22.05 -5.84
C ARG A 622 16.49 -21.22 -5.11
N ARG A 623 16.74 -19.93 -4.87
CA ARG A 623 15.83 -19.01 -4.16
C ARG A 623 15.15 -18.01 -5.11
N GLU A 624 15.81 -17.69 -6.22
CA GLU A 624 15.27 -16.89 -7.32
C GLU A 624 15.65 -17.54 -8.66
N PRO A 625 14.90 -18.54 -9.14
CA PRO A 625 15.27 -19.35 -10.32
C PRO A 625 15.38 -18.57 -11.64
N GLN A 626 14.77 -17.39 -11.69
CA GLN A 626 14.72 -16.52 -12.88
C GLN A 626 15.47 -15.21 -12.65
N SER A 627 16.41 -15.19 -11.70
CA SER A 627 17.22 -14.00 -11.40
C SER A 627 18.23 -13.72 -12.52
N VAL A 628 17.91 -12.73 -13.35
CA VAL A 628 18.79 -12.21 -14.41
C VAL A 628 20.16 -11.81 -13.85
N PRO A 629 20.29 -11.08 -12.72
CA PRO A 629 21.59 -10.73 -12.16
C PRO A 629 22.46 -11.94 -11.80
N LEU A 630 21.89 -13.00 -11.24
CA LEU A 630 22.64 -14.23 -10.89
C LEU A 630 23.09 -15.00 -12.12
N LEU A 631 22.21 -15.17 -13.11
CA LEU A 631 22.55 -15.79 -14.38
C LEU A 631 23.67 -15.00 -15.08
N TRP A 632 23.58 -13.67 -15.08
CA TRP A 632 24.60 -12.82 -15.66
C TRP A 632 25.95 -12.98 -14.95
N ALA A 633 25.96 -12.99 -13.61
CA ALA A 633 27.18 -13.18 -12.83
C ALA A 633 27.81 -14.56 -13.08
N LEU A 634 27.01 -15.63 -13.22
CA LEU A 634 27.50 -16.96 -13.59
C LEU A 634 28.07 -17.00 -15.02
N GLY A 635 27.45 -16.27 -15.95
CA GLY A 635 27.97 -16.10 -17.31
C GLY A 635 29.33 -15.41 -17.34
N ARG A 636 29.50 -14.32 -16.59
CA ARG A 636 30.80 -13.64 -16.45
C ARG A 636 31.85 -14.52 -15.79
N LEU A 637 31.50 -15.24 -14.72
CA LEU A 637 32.40 -16.18 -14.06
C LEU A 637 32.84 -17.33 -15.00
N SER A 638 31.93 -17.80 -15.86
CA SER A 638 32.26 -18.82 -16.87
C SER A 638 33.22 -18.25 -17.92
N ALA A 639 33.00 -17.00 -18.36
CA ALA A 639 33.91 -16.30 -19.27
C ALA A 639 35.30 -16.09 -18.64
N GLU A 640 35.38 -15.67 -17.38
CA GLU A 640 36.65 -15.52 -16.64
C GLU A 640 37.45 -16.84 -16.60
N ARG A 641 36.76 -17.98 -16.50
CA ARG A 641 37.36 -19.33 -16.52
C ARG A 641 37.66 -19.85 -17.92
N GLY A 642 37.34 -19.07 -18.95
CA GLY A 642 37.46 -19.48 -20.35
C GLY A 642 36.47 -20.56 -20.77
N ASP A 643 35.39 -20.81 -20.03
CA ASP A 643 34.31 -21.72 -20.44
C ASP A 643 33.36 -20.99 -21.40
N VAL A 644 33.62 -21.16 -22.70
CA VAL A 644 32.84 -20.56 -23.78
C VAL A 644 31.38 -21.02 -23.76
N ARG A 645 31.13 -22.32 -23.50
CA ARG A 645 29.78 -22.89 -23.53
C ARG A 645 28.97 -22.40 -22.35
N GLY A 646 29.53 -22.46 -21.14
CA GLY A 646 28.89 -21.95 -19.93
C GLY A 646 28.57 -20.46 -20.02
N ALA A 647 29.53 -19.65 -20.49
CA ALA A 647 29.34 -18.20 -20.66
C ALA A 647 28.15 -17.91 -21.60
N ALA A 648 28.16 -18.50 -22.80
CA ALA A 648 27.09 -18.32 -23.78
C ALA A 648 25.73 -18.82 -23.25
N ALA A 649 25.70 -19.98 -22.58
CA ALA A 649 24.46 -20.56 -22.07
C ALA A 649 23.80 -19.67 -20.99
N PHE A 650 24.58 -19.21 -20.01
CA PHE A 650 24.06 -18.36 -18.94
C PHE A 650 23.64 -16.97 -19.46
N MET A 651 24.44 -16.35 -20.33
CA MET A 651 24.11 -15.04 -20.92
C MET A 651 22.86 -15.14 -21.79
N ARG A 652 22.71 -16.19 -22.60
CA ARG A 652 21.49 -16.44 -23.40
C ARG A 652 20.25 -16.60 -22.53
N ARG A 653 20.35 -17.38 -21.45
CA ARG A 653 19.25 -17.56 -20.50
C ARG A 653 18.87 -16.26 -19.80
N ALA A 654 19.85 -15.43 -19.44
CA ALA A 654 19.61 -14.13 -18.85
C ALA A 654 18.92 -13.15 -19.83
N LEU A 655 19.39 -13.08 -21.08
CA LEU A 655 18.78 -12.24 -22.12
C LEU A 655 17.38 -12.74 -22.54
N ALA A 656 17.10 -14.04 -22.44
CA ALA A 656 15.75 -14.55 -22.62
C ALA A 656 14.77 -14.04 -21.54
N LEU A 657 15.26 -13.74 -20.34
CA LEU A 657 14.47 -13.22 -19.21
C LEU A 657 14.46 -11.68 -19.16
N ASP A 658 15.39 -11.00 -19.83
CA ASP A 658 15.45 -9.54 -19.94
C ASP A 658 16.02 -9.10 -21.31
N ARG A 659 15.23 -9.30 -22.35
CA ARG A 659 15.65 -9.08 -23.75
C ARG A 659 15.93 -7.62 -24.09
N PHE A 660 15.37 -6.69 -23.31
CA PHE A 660 15.46 -5.25 -23.53
C PHE A 660 16.46 -4.56 -22.59
N ASP A 661 17.45 -5.29 -22.06
CA ASP A 661 18.57 -4.69 -21.34
C ASP A 661 19.70 -4.37 -22.34
N ARG A 662 19.79 -3.09 -22.71
CA ARG A 662 20.79 -2.59 -23.67
C ARG A 662 22.22 -2.91 -23.21
N GLY A 663 22.53 -2.72 -21.93
CA GLY A 663 23.89 -2.93 -21.43
C GLY A 663 24.30 -4.39 -21.49
N LYS A 664 23.40 -5.30 -21.11
CA LYS A 664 23.64 -6.75 -21.17
C LYS A 664 23.74 -7.26 -22.62
N GLN A 665 22.91 -6.77 -23.53
CA GLN A 665 23.01 -7.13 -24.95
C GLN A 665 24.40 -6.80 -25.50
N THR A 666 24.89 -5.58 -25.26
CA THR A 666 26.24 -5.17 -25.66
C THR A 666 27.32 -6.01 -24.99
N GLU A 667 27.24 -6.19 -23.67
CA GLU A 667 28.25 -6.92 -22.90
C GLU A 667 28.35 -8.40 -23.33
N ALA A 668 27.24 -9.06 -23.70
CA ALA A 668 27.28 -10.42 -24.24
C ALA A 668 28.13 -10.50 -25.52
N VAL A 669 27.88 -9.61 -26.50
CA VAL A 669 28.62 -9.60 -27.77
C VAL A 669 30.10 -9.34 -27.52
N VAL A 670 30.42 -8.31 -26.73
CA VAL A 670 31.81 -7.91 -26.42
C VAL A 670 32.55 -9.00 -25.67
N THR A 671 31.90 -9.67 -24.70
CA THR A 671 32.54 -10.73 -23.90
C THR A 671 32.86 -11.95 -24.76
N MET A 672 31.93 -12.38 -25.61
CA MET A 672 32.16 -13.52 -26.50
C MET A 672 33.23 -13.22 -27.55
N ALA A 673 33.27 -12.00 -28.10
CA ALA A 673 34.34 -11.56 -29.02
C ALA A 673 35.72 -11.55 -28.34
N ARG A 674 35.81 -11.09 -27.09
CA ARG A 674 37.05 -11.14 -26.29
C ARG A 674 37.49 -12.58 -26.03
N LEU A 675 36.57 -13.46 -25.65
CA LEU A 675 36.85 -14.90 -25.49
C LEU A 675 37.36 -15.53 -26.78
N ALA A 676 36.77 -15.19 -27.93
CA ALA A 676 37.19 -15.71 -29.23
C ALA A 676 38.66 -15.37 -29.52
N ARG A 677 39.06 -14.12 -29.28
CA ARG A 677 40.46 -13.68 -29.43
C ARG A 677 41.40 -14.38 -28.44
N ALA A 678 41.01 -14.49 -27.17
CA ALA A 678 41.81 -15.18 -26.15
C ALA A 678 41.99 -16.68 -26.44
N LYS A 679 40.96 -17.34 -26.97
CA LYS A 679 41.04 -18.75 -27.38
C LYS A 679 41.88 -18.93 -28.62
N ARG A 680 41.80 -18.00 -29.58
CA ARG A 680 42.68 -17.98 -30.74
C ARG A 680 44.14 -17.79 -30.35
N SER A 681 44.46 -16.85 -29.47
CA SER A 681 45.84 -16.62 -29.01
C SER A 681 46.41 -17.82 -28.26
N ALA A 682 45.55 -18.62 -27.64
CA ALA A 682 45.91 -19.89 -27.00
C ALA A 682 45.87 -21.11 -27.96
N ALA A 683 45.79 -20.90 -29.28
CA ALA A 683 45.67 -21.93 -30.31
C ALA A 683 44.48 -22.90 -30.16
N ARG A 684 43.45 -22.53 -29.38
CA ARG A 684 42.21 -23.31 -29.19
C ARG A 684 41.17 -22.92 -30.25
N PHE A 685 41.45 -23.21 -31.52
CA PHE A 685 40.68 -22.70 -32.67
C PHE A 685 39.20 -23.11 -32.70
N ALA A 686 38.87 -24.34 -32.27
CA ALA A 686 37.48 -24.79 -32.19
C ALA A 686 36.65 -23.95 -31.19
N GLU A 687 37.21 -23.65 -30.03
CA GLU A 687 36.57 -22.79 -29.03
C GLU A 687 36.56 -21.32 -29.43
N ALA A 688 37.58 -20.86 -30.17
CA ALA A 688 37.61 -19.53 -30.75
C ALA A 688 36.46 -19.33 -31.75
N ARG A 689 36.24 -20.30 -32.65
CA ARG A 689 35.10 -20.31 -33.58
C ARG A 689 33.76 -20.34 -32.84
N LEU A 690 33.64 -21.18 -31.81
CA LEU A 690 32.42 -21.26 -31.00
C LEU A 690 32.10 -19.92 -30.31
N ALA A 691 33.12 -19.25 -29.76
CA ALA A 691 32.95 -17.96 -29.11
C ALA A 691 32.61 -16.84 -30.11
N ALA A 692 33.25 -16.82 -31.28
CA ALA A 692 32.97 -15.86 -32.34
C ALA A 692 31.54 -16.02 -32.88
N GLY A 693 31.12 -17.26 -33.18
CA GLY A 693 29.76 -17.55 -33.62
C GLY A 693 28.70 -17.18 -32.57
N ALA A 694 29.00 -17.35 -31.27
CA ALA A 694 28.13 -16.89 -30.20
C ALA A 694 28.02 -15.36 -30.14
N ALA A 695 29.11 -14.62 -30.35
CA ALA A 695 29.10 -13.16 -30.41
C ALA A 695 28.22 -12.66 -31.58
N GLU A 696 28.38 -13.27 -32.76
CA GLU A 696 27.57 -12.97 -33.95
C GLU A 696 26.08 -13.27 -33.71
N ALA A 697 25.76 -14.41 -33.10
CA ALA A 697 24.38 -14.78 -32.77
C ALA A 697 23.73 -13.82 -31.78
N PHE A 698 24.46 -13.37 -30.74
CA PHE A 698 23.95 -12.35 -29.83
C PHE A 698 23.69 -11.02 -30.55
N TYR A 699 24.61 -10.59 -31.41
CA TYR A 699 24.45 -9.35 -32.16
C TYR A 699 23.26 -9.38 -33.12
N ALA A 700 23.10 -10.48 -33.88
CA ALA A 700 21.96 -10.65 -34.77
C ALA A 700 20.62 -10.60 -34.02
N GLY A 701 20.55 -11.21 -32.83
CA GLY A 701 19.37 -11.12 -31.96
C GLY A 701 19.10 -9.71 -31.44
N PHE A 702 20.15 -8.97 -31.07
CA PHE A 702 20.03 -7.58 -30.63
C PHE A 702 19.51 -6.67 -31.76
N GLU A 703 20.07 -6.78 -32.95
CA GLU A 703 19.66 -6.01 -34.12
C GLU A 703 18.23 -6.33 -34.56
N ALA A 704 17.81 -7.61 -34.49
CA ALA A 704 16.45 -8.02 -34.80
C ALA A 704 15.42 -7.39 -33.82
N LEU A 705 15.76 -7.30 -32.54
CA LEU A 705 14.92 -6.62 -31.54
C LEU A 705 14.85 -5.12 -31.79
N ASP A 706 15.98 -4.48 -32.07
CA ASP A 706 16.06 -3.04 -32.33
C ASP A 706 15.21 -2.64 -33.55
N ARG A 707 15.32 -3.39 -34.66
CA ARG A 707 14.50 -3.18 -35.86
C ARG A 707 13.00 -3.37 -35.64
N ARG A 708 12.61 -4.24 -34.71
CA ARG A 708 11.20 -4.61 -34.48
C ARG A 708 10.45 -3.62 -33.58
N TYR A 709 11.13 -2.91 -32.69
CA TYR A 709 10.48 -2.13 -31.63
C TYR A 709 10.96 -0.67 -31.59
N ALA A 710 10.09 0.25 -31.99
CA ALA A 710 10.41 1.69 -32.04
C ALA A 710 10.22 2.46 -30.71
N ALA A 711 9.39 1.96 -29.78
CA ALA A 711 9.02 2.70 -28.56
C ALA A 711 9.86 2.27 -27.35
N ASN A 712 10.81 3.09 -26.85
CA ASN A 712 11.71 2.64 -25.79
C ASN A 712 11.87 3.59 -24.57
N GLY A 713 10.98 3.44 -23.57
CA GLY A 713 11.24 3.98 -22.23
C GLY A 713 12.60 3.55 -21.64
N ARG A 714 13.21 2.48 -22.16
CA ARG A 714 14.56 2.00 -21.82
C ARG A 714 15.72 2.55 -22.67
N ARG A 715 15.47 3.39 -23.68
CA ARG A 715 16.49 3.83 -24.66
C ARG A 715 17.26 2.64 -25.27
N PHE A 716 16.53 1.58 -25.58
CA PHE A 716 17.01 0.33 -26.15
C PHE A 716 17.33 0.50 -27.64
N ALA A 717 18.61 0.43 -27.98
CA ALA A 717 19.10 0.50 -29.36
C ALA A 717 20.47 -0.20 -29.44
N VAL A 718 20.83 -0.72 -30.62
CA VAL A 718 22.15 -1.31 -30.87
C VAL A 718 23.25 -0.29 -30.57
N THR A 719 24.34 -0.76 -29.95
CA THR A 719 25.47 0.10 -29.59
C THR A 719 26.63 -0.03 -30.57
N PRO A 720 27.44 1.04 -30.75
CA PRO A 720 28.67 0.98 -31.55
C PRO A 720 29.62 -0.14 -31.10
N ASP A 721 29.79 -0.30 -29.78
CA ASP A 721 30.64 -1.37 -29.21
C ASP A 721 30.18 -2.77 -29.60
N ALA A 722 28.87 -3.01 -29.65
CA ALA A 722 28.32 -4.30 -30.03
C ALA A 722 28.56 -4.56 -31.53
N ALA A 723 28.37 -3.54 -32.37
CA ALA A 723 28.63 -3.63 -33.81
C ALA A 723 30.10 -3.92 -34.11
N ALA A 724 31.02 -3.16 -33.51
CA ALA A 724 32.45 -3.35 -33.68
C ALA A 724 32.92 -4.74 -33.19
N ALA A 725 32.42 -5.22 -32.05
CA ALA A 725 32.76 -6.54 -31.54
C ALA A 725 32.22 -7.69 -32.42
N ALA A 726 31.03 -7.52 -33.00
CA ALA A 726 30.45 -8.48 -33.93
C ALA A 726 31.25 -8.54 -35.23
N GLU A 727 31.64 -7.39 -35.79
CA GLU A 727 32.47 -7.30 -36.99
C GLU A 727 33.84 -7.96 -36.79
N GLN A 728 34.50 -7.69 -35.66
CA GLN A 728 35.75 -8.36 -35.29
C GLN A 728 35.59 -9.88 -35.19
N SER A 729 34.45 -10.36 -34.69
CA SER A 729 34.15 -11.79 -34.59
C SER A 729 33.96 -12.42 -35.97
N ARG A 730 33.26 -11.75 -36.90
CA ARG A 730 33.10 -12.20 -38.31
C ARG A 730 34.45 -12.34 -39.01
N LEU A 731 35.32 -11.33 -38.89
CA LEU A 731 36.67 -11.37 -39.45
C LEU A 731 37.51 -12.50 -38.84
N LEU A 732 37.35 -12.77 -37.54
CA LEU A 732 38.03 -13.86 -36.87
C LEU A 732 37.50 -15.22 -37.34
N THR A 733 36.18 -15.39 -37.50
CA THR A 733 35.56 -16.61 -38.03
C THR A 733 36.05 -16.90 -39.46
N ALA A 734 36.10 -15.88 -40.33
CA ALA A 734 36.58 -16.01 -41.70
C ALA A 734 38.05 -16.48 -41.77
N ARG A 735 38.91 -15.97 -40.88
CA ARG A 735 40.33 -16.39 -40.77
C ARG A 735 40.52 -17.76 -40.11
N LEU A 736 39.47 -18.34 -39.51
CA LEU A 736 39.46 -19.66 -38.89
C LEU A 736 38.66 -20.69 -39.70
N ALA A 737 38.14 -20.30 -40.87
CA ALA A 737 37.63 -21.26 -41.83
C ALA A 737 38.77 -22.25 -42.17
N PRO A 738 38.51 -23.57 -42.20
CA PRO A 738 39.49 -24.47 -42.79
C PRO A 738 39.73 -23.97 -44.22
N ASP A 739 40.99 -23.92 -44.65
CA ASP A 739 41.34 -23.57 -46.02
C ASP A 739 40.35 -24.27 -46.96
N ALA A 740 39.57 -23.46 -47.69
CA ALA A 740 39.03 -23.93 -48.95
C ALA A 740 40.23 -24.53 -49.68
N ALA A 741 40.07 -25.77 -50.10
CA ALA A 741 41.09 -26.61 -50.70
C ALA A 741 42.10 -25.78 -51.50
N ALA A 742 43.38 -26.07 -51.27
CA ALA A 742 44.41 -25.79 -52.26
C ALA A 742 43.90 -26.28 -53.62
N ASP A 743 43.54 -25.33 -54.47
CA ASP A 743 43.51 -25.51 -55.92
C ASP A 743 44.94 -25.46 -56.46
#